data_AF-A0A8D3BB22-F1
#
_entry.id   AF-A0A8D3BB22-F1
#
_cell.length_a   1.000
_cell.length_b   1.000
_cell.length_c   1.000
_cell.angle_alpha   90.00
_cell.angle_beta   90.00
_cell.angle_gamma   90.00
#
_symmetry.space_group_name_H-M   'P 1'
#
loop_
_entity.id
_entity.type
_entity.pdbx_description
1 polymer ?
#
loop_
_entity_poly.entity_id
_entity_poly.type
_entity_poly.pdbx_seq_one_letter_code
_entity_poly.pdbx_strand_id
1 'polypeptide(L)'
;ILCPGLSSTLDTVRPGRTLAANFTVLLSLFCQTFTAWCNSHLRKASTQIENIEEDFRNGLKLMLLLEVISGERLPKPDRGKMRFHKIANVNKALEFITSKGVKLVSIGAEEIVDGNVKMTLGMIWTIILRFAIQDISVEETSAKEGLLLWCQRKTAPYRNVNVQNFHVSWKDGLAFCALIHRHRPDLLDYSKLNKDDPLGNLNLAFDIAEKHLDIPKMLDAEDIINTPKPDERAIMTYVSCFYHAFAGAEQAETAANRISKVLGVNQENEKMMEEYERLASELLEWIRRTTPWLENRAPEKTMAEMQRKLEDFRDYRRQHKPPKVQEKCQLEINFNTLQTKLRISNRPAFMPSEGKMVSDIASAWQGLEQAEKGFEEWLLTEIRRLERLDHLAEKFRQKANNHENWASGKELILSQKDYETATLTEIRALLRKHEAFESDLAAHQDRVEQIAAIAQELNELDYHDVAAVNQRCQSICDLWDKLGTLTQKRREALERTEKLLETIDQLFLEFAKRSAPFNNWMEGAMEDLQDMFIVHTIEEVQSLIAAHEQFKATLPEADAERQAILGIHNEVQKISQSYGIKADIMNPYSTITTEELLNKWEKVKKLVPQRDGSLQEEMARQHAHERLRRQFAAQANLIGPWIQTRMEEIARCSLDIRGALEDQMTQLKQCEHVIVAYKPNIDKLEGDHQLIQESLVFDNKHTNYTMEHIRVGWELLLTTIARTINEIETQILTRDAKGISQQQMNEFRSSFSHFDRKKNGAMETDDFRACLISMGYDLVWYFKCGWVEFARIMMLVDSSGTGVVSFQSFIDFMTRETADTDTAEQVVASFRILATDKPYILVEELRRELPPEQAEYCIMRMPPYTGHGAPPGALDYTAFSTALYGESDL
;
A
#
# COMPACT_ATOMS: atom_id res chain seq x y z
N ILE A 1 -86.00 40.99 86.47
CA ILE A 1 -86.74 42.23 86.10
C ILE A 1 -86.56 43.24 87.23
N LEU A 2 -86.13 44.46 86.94
CA LEU A 2 -86.48 45.62 87.77
C LEU A 2 -87.18 46.65 86.87
N CYS A 3 -88.50 46.54 86.85
CA CYS A 3 -89.43 47.66 86.81
C CYS A 3 -90.42 47.39 87.96
N PRO A 4 -90.59 48.30 88.93
CA PRO A 4 -91.72 48.28 89.83
C PRO A 4 -92.80 49.25 89.32
N GLY A 5 -93.95 48.71 88.92
CA GLY A 5 -95.24 49.40 88.99
C GLY A 5 -95.96 48.85 90.23
N LEU A 6 -96.31 49.70 91.19
CA LEU A 6 -97.68 50.24 91.35
C LEU A 6 -98.68 49.10 91.49
N SER A 7 -99.51 48.99 92.50
CA SER A 7 -100.07 49.94 93.46
C SER A 7 -101.22 49.14 94.05
N SER A 8 -101.54 49.28 95.34
CA SER A 8 -102.89 49.69 95.75
C SER A 8 -103.11 49.49 97.25
N THR A 9 -103.45 50.62 97.88
CA THR A 9 -104.58 50.80 98.80
C THR A 9 -104.75 49.80 99.95
N LEU A 10 -104.30 50.26 101.12
CA LEU A 10 -104.95 50.00 102.40
C LEU A 10 -106.36 50.59 102.40
N ASP A 11 -107.36 49.75 102.66
CA ASP A 11 -108.58 50.17 103.34
C ASP A 11 -108.95 49.19 104.47
N THR A 12 -108.59 49.62 105.68
CA THR A 12 -109.43 49.68 106.88
C THR A 12 -110.47 48.57 107.16
N VAL A 13 -110.08 47.51 107.89
CA VAL A 13 -110.93 46.90 108.96
C VAL A 13 -110.03 46.41 110.12
N ARG A 14 -110.37 46.81 111.35
CA ARG A 14 -109.67 46.47 112.60
C ARG A 14 -109.86 45.01 113.05
N PRO A 15 -108.94 44.46 113.87
CA PRO A 15 -108.72 43.02 114.05
C PRO A 15 -109.46 42.43 115.26
N GLY A 16 -109.81 41.14 115.20
CA GLY A 16 -110.45 40.43 116.31
C GLY A 16 -110.13 38.94 116.36
N ARG A 17 -109.21 38.56 117.27
CA ARG A 17 -109.03 37.27 118.00
C ARG A 17 -108.96 35.91 117.27
N THR A 18 -109.34 35.72 116.01
CA THR A 18 -109.28 34.40 115.34
C THR A 18 -107.94 34.11 114.63
N LEU A 19 -107.12 35.14 114.38
CA LEU A 19 -105.81 35.02 113.73
C LEU A 19 -104.70 34.49 114.65
N ALA A 20 -104.84 34.64 115.97
CA ALA A 20 -103.79 34.24 116.92
C ALA A 20 -103.70 32.70 117.09
N ALA A 21 -104.83 32.00 117.13
CA ALA A 21 -104.87 30.53 117.28
C ALA A 21 -104.28 29.79 116.07
N ASN A 22 -104.55 30.27 114.85
CA ASN A 22 -103.96 29.72 113.62
C ASN A 22 -102.45 29.98 113.52
N PHE A 23 -101.95 31.07 114.12
CA PHE A 23 -100.52 31.40 114.11
C PHE A 23 -99.71 30.49 115.06
N THR A 24 -100.29 30.08 116.19
CA THR A 24 -99.63 29.19 117.17
C THR A 24 -99.50 27.75 116.66
N VAL A 25 -100.54 27.22 115.99
CA VAL A 25 -100.51 25.87 115.39
C VAL A 25 -99.49 25.79 114.26
N LEU A 26 -99.44 26.80 113.38
CA LEU A 26 -98.45 26.89 112.31
C LEU A 26 -97.01 26.94 112.85
N LEU A 27 -96.77 27.71 113.91
CA LEU A 27 -95.43 27.82 114.51
C LEU A 27 -94.97 26.48 115.11
N SER A 28 -95.89 25.71 115.72
CA SER A 28 -95.61 24.38 116.29
C SER A 28 -95.14 23.37 115.23
N LEU A 29 -95.79 23.35 114.06
CA LEU A 29 -95.48 22.41 112.98
C LEU A 29 -94.07 22.65 112.37
N PHE A 30 -93.67 23.91 112.26
CA PHE A 30 -92.31 24.27 111.82
C PHE A 30 -91.24 23.80 112.80
N CYS A 31 -91.48 23.96 114.10
CA CYS A 31 -90.54 23.51 115.12
C CYS A 31 -90.31 21.99 115.01
N GLN A 32 -91.35 21.19 114.84
CA GLN A 32 -91.23 19.72 114.76
C GLN A 32 -90.46 19.25 113.51
N THR A 33 -90.84 19.75 112.33
CA THR A 33 -90.19 19.38 111.05
C THR A 33 -88.72 19.78 110.98
N PHE A 34 -88.41 21.02 111.37
CA PHE A 34 -87.03 21.51 111.32
C PHE A 34 -86.16 20.85 112.39
N THR A 35 -86.72 20.53 113.56
CA THR A 35 -86.02 19.75 114.61
C THR A 35 -85.67 18.36 114.09
N ALA A 36 -86.64 17.66 113.49
CA ALA A 36 -86.43 16.33 112.92
C ALA A 36 -85.40 16.34 111.78
N TRP A 37 -85.46 17.33 110.89
CA TRP A 37 -84.48 17.50 109.83
C TRP A 37 -83.07 17.74 110.38
N CYS A 38 -82.91 18.64 111.35
CA CYS A 38 -81.62 18.88 112.00
C CYS A 38 -81.09 17.60 112.66
N ASN A 39 -81.94 16.85 113.37
CA ASN A 39 -81.58 15.58 114.00
C ASN A 39 -81.19 14.50 112.99
N SER A 40 -81.79 14.48 111.80
CA SER A 40 -81.42 13.54 110.71
C SER A 40 -79.97 13.69 110.26
N HIS A 41 -79.41 14.90 110.37
CA HIS A 41 -78.02 15.20 110.06
C HIS A 41 -77.15 15.07 111.32
N LEU A 42 -77.58 15.63 112.44
CA LEU A 42 -76.84 15.61 113.70
C LEU A 42 -76.63 14.20 114.28
N ARG A 43 -77.52 13.24 114.00
CA ARG A 43 -77.32 11.81 114.34
C ARG A 43 -76.01 11.26 113.76
N LYS A 44 -75.58 11.73 112.59
CA LYS A 44 -74.29 11.34 111.97
C LYS A 44 -73.09 11.83 112.77
N ALA A 45 -73.26 12.89 113.55
CA ALA A 45 -72.27 13.43 114.49
C ALA A 45 -72.55 13.04 115.95
N SER A 46 -73.43 12.06 116.21
CA SER A 46 -73.79 11.56 117.54
C SER A 46 -74.33 12.64 118.51
N THR A 47 -75.10 13.61 118.00
CA THR A 47 -75.78 14.63 118.81
C THR A 47 -77.22 14.83 118.36
N GLN A 48 -78.06 15.45 119.21
CA GLN A 48 -79.45 15.78 118.88
C GLN A 48 -79.91 17.09 119.55
N ILE A 49 -81.01 17.65 119.04
CA ILE A 49 -81.75 18.76 119.62
C ILE A 49 -83.15 18.31 120.07
N GLU A 50 -83.57 18.76 121.24
CA GLU A 50 -84.91 18.51 121.81
C GLU A 50 -85.82 19.72 121.58
N ASN A 51 -85.31 20.92 121.87
CA ASN A 51 -86.03 22.17 121.67
C ASN A 51 -85.22 23.12 120.79
N ILE A 52 -85.68 23.32 119.55
CA ILE A 52 -85.04 24.17 118.54
C ILE A 52 -84.86 25.63 119.00
N GLU A 53 -85.74 26.11 119.89
CA GLU A 53 -85.72 27.48 120.39
C GLU A 53 -84.58 27.71 121.38
N GLU A 54 -84.18 26.67 122.12
CA GLU A 54 -83.16 26.77 123.17
C GLU A 54 -81.80 26.21 122.72
N ASP A 55 -81.80 25.11 121.99
CA ASP A 55 -80.60 24.33 121.70
C ASP A 55 -79.64 25.02 120.72
N PHE A 56 -80.15 25.89 119.84
CA PHE A 56 -79.32 26.65 118.91
C PHE A 56 -78.80 27.97 119.50
N ARG A 57 -79.29 28.40 120.67
CA ARG A 57 -78.91 29.68 121.30
C ARG A 57 -77.43 29.76 121.67
N ASN A 58 -76.73 28.63 121.80
CA ASN A 58 -75.30 28.60 122.12
C ASN A 58 -74.38 28.58 120.88
N GLY A 59 -74.95 28.42 119.67
CA GLY A 59 -74.23 28.33 118.40
C GLY A 59 -73.47 27.03 118.14
N LEU A 60 -73.20 26.19 119.15
CA LEU A 60 -72.38 24.99 119.01
C LEU A 60 -73.04 23.92 118.14
N LYS A 61 -74.31 23.60 118.44
CA LYS A 61 -75.06 22.60 117.66
C LYS A 61 -75.34 23.10 116.24
N LEU A 62 -75.48 24.42 116.05
CA LEU A 62 -75.64 25.04 114.74
C LEU A 62 -74.36 24.92 113.89
N MET A 63 -73.19 25.24 114.47
CA MET A 63 -71.91 25.07 113.78
C MET A 63 -71.66 23.62 113.39
N LEU A 64 -71.94 22.67 114.29
CA LEU A 64 -71.78 21.25 114.00
C LEU A 64 -72.74 20.77 112.90
N LEU A 65 -73.99 21.25 112.88
CA LEU A 65 -74.93 20.98 111.80
C LEU A 65 -74.36 21.44 110.45
N LEU A 66 -73.78 22.65 110.39
CA LEU A 66 -73.17 23.19 109.17
C LEU A 66 -71.95 22.38 108.71
N GLU A 67 -71.11 21.88 109.63
CA GLU A 67 -70.00 20.99 109.27
C GLU A 67 -70.51 19.69 108.62
N VAL A 68 -71.55 19.09 109.21
CA VAL A 68 -72.09 17.81 108.74
C VAL A 68 -72.75 17.93 107.37
N ILE A 69 -73.50 19.01 107.12
CA ILE A 69 -74.19 19.17 105.82
C ILE A 69 -73.25 19.63 104.70
N SER A 70 -72.17 20.35 105.01
CA SER A 70 -71.22 20.84 104.00
C SER A 70 -70.04 19.91 103.75
N GLY A 71 -69.70 19.04 104.72
CA GLY A 71 -68.48 18.24 104.70
C GLY A 71 -67.21 19.05 105.01
N GLU A 72 -67.32 20.34 105.34
CA GLU A 72 -66.21 21.25 105.63
C GLU A 72 -66.10 21.54 107.13
N ARG A 73 -64.88 21.79 107.61
CA ARG A 73 -64.63 22.14 109.02
C ARG A 73 -64.79 23.64 109.25
N LEU A 74 -65.56 24.02 110.27
CA LEU A 74 -65.74 25.41 110.70
C LEU A 74 -64.64 25.82 111.71
N PRO A 75 -64.43 27.13 111.94
CA PRO A 75 -63.51 27.62 112.96
C PRO A 75 -63.87 27.07 114.35
N LYS A 76 -62.87 26.86 115.22
CA LYS A 76 -63.09 26.29 116.55
C LYS A 76 -64.11 27.14 117.37
N PRO A 77 -65.11 26.51 118.01
CA PRO A 77 -66.09 27.23 118.80
C PRO A 77 -65.53 27.71 120.14
N ASP A 78 -66.04 28.84 120.61
CA ASP A 78 -65.72 29.43 121.91
C ASP A 78 -66.55 28.72 123.01
N ARG A 79 -65.87 28.14 124.01
CA ARG A 79 -66.50 27.25 125.01
C ARG A 79 -67.09 27.98 126.24
N GLY A 80 -67.13 29.31 126.23
CA GLY A 80 -67.58 30.08 127.40
C GLY A 80 -69.10 30.16 127.57
N LYS A 81 -69.58 30.26 128.81
CA LYS A 81 -71.02 30.30 129.14
C LYS A 81 -71.68 31.68 128.97
N MET A 82 -70.89 32.75 128.92
CA MET A 82 -71.38 34.13 128.81
C MET A 82 -72.05 34.42 127.44
N ARG A 83 -73.03 35.35 127.42
CA ARG A 83 -73.82 35.70 126.23
C ARG A 83 -72.96 36.06 125.00
N PHE A 84 -71.87 36.81 125.17
CA PHE A 84 -71.02 37.19 124.04
C PHE A 84 -70.30 36.01 123.38
N HIS A 85 -69.94 34.94 124.13
CA HIS A 85 -69.36 33.73 123.54
C HIS A 85 -70.40 32.99 122.66
N LYS A 86 -71.66 32.97 123.09
CA LYS A 86 -72.76 32.40 122.30
C LYS A 86 -72.97 33.19 121.01
N ILE A 87 -72.94 34.53 121.09
CA ILE A 87 -73.04 35.42 119.92
C ILE A 87 -71.87 35.19 118.96
N ALA A 88 -70.64 35.05 119.47
CA ALA A 88 -69.46 34.76 118.64
C ALA A 88 -69.60 33.44 117.88
N ASN A 89 -70.08 32.37 118.53
CA ASN A 89 -70.32 31.09 117.87
C ASN A 89 -71.41 31.16 116.80
N VAL A 90 -72.52 31.85 117.09
CA VAL A 90 -73.59 32.05 116.09
C VAL A 90 -73.09 32.91 114.93
N ASN A 91 -72.30 33.96 115.18
CA ASN A 91 -71.69 34.76 114.10
C ASN A 91 -70.79 33.93 113.19
N LYS A 92 -69.92 33.07 113.75
CA LYS A 92 -69.11 32.13 112.96
C LYS A 92 -69.97 31.24 112.06
N ALA A 93 -71.12 30.77 112.56
CA ALA A 93 -72.08 30.00 111.77
C ALA A 93 -72.77 30.84 110.67
N LEU A 94 -73.22 32.06 110.98
CA LEU A 94 -73.89 32.95 110.02
C LEU A 94 -72.93 33.44 108.92
N GLU A 95 -71.67 33.71 109.26
CA GLU A 95 -70.61 34.04 108.29
C GLU A 95 -70.38 32.88 107.33
N PHE A 96 -70.31 31.64 107.84
CA PHE A 96 -70.19 30.45 106.99
C PHE A 96 -71.39 30.30 106.05
N ILE A 97 -72.62 30.46 106.55
CA ILE A 97 -73.85 30.41 105.75
C ILE A 97 -73.81 31.46 104.63
N THR A 98 -73.38 32.68 104.95
CA THR A 98 -73.24 33.79 103.99
C THR A 98 -72.18 33.47 102.92
N SER A 99 -71.05 32.87 103.31
CA SER A 99 -69.98 32.45 102.38
C SER A 99 -70.44 31.39 101.37
N LYS A 100 -71.45 30.60 101.72
CA LYS A 100 -72.06 29.58 100.84
C LYS A 100 -73.17 30.13 99.94
N GLY A 101 -73.33 31.46 99.88
CA GLY A 101 -74.21 32.14 98.93
C GLY A 101 -75.64 32.38 99.44
N VAL A 102 -75.88 32.24 100.75
CA VAL A 102 -77.19 32.51 101.35
C VAL A 102 -77.30 33.99 101.74
N LYS A 103 -78.38 34.64 101.31
CA LYS A 103 -78.70 36.03 101.71
C LYS A 103 -79.54 36.04 102.98
N LEU A 104 -78.91 36.29 104.13
CA LEU A 104 -79.57 36.45 105.41
C LEU A 104 -80.14 37.88 105.52
N VAL A 105 -81.41 38.07 105.15
CA VAL A 105 -82.11 39.36 105.29
C VAL A 105 -82.82 39.39 106.63
N SER A 106 -82.50 40.39 107.47
CA SER A 106 -83.10 40.62 108.78
C SER A 106 -82.82 39.57 109.88
N ILE A 107 -81.86 38.65 109.71
CA ILE A 107 -81.47 37.67 110.75
C ILE A 107 -80.09 38.04 111.31
N GLY A 108 -80.03 38.44 112.58
CA GLY A 108 -78.79 38.71 113.32
C GLY A 108 -78.46 37.64 114.35
N ALA A 109 -77.18 37.50 114.73
CA ALA A 109 -76.77 36.52 115.74
C ALA A 109 -77.42 36.75 117.12
N GLU A 110 -77.70 38.01 117.46
CA GLU A 110 -78.36 38.41 118.70
C GLU A 110 -79.77 37.79 118.82
N GLU A 111 -80.54 37.82 117.73
CA GLU A 111 -81.90 37.26 117.67
C GLU A 111 -81.93 35.75 117.94
N ILE A 112 -80.91 35.02 117.45
CA ILE A 112 -80.79 33.57 117.67
C ILE A 112 -80.39 33.28 119.12
N VAL A 113 -79.45 34.04 119.67
CA VAL A 113 -78.99 33.85 121.07
C VAL A 113 -80.07 34.25 122.07
N ASP A 114 -80.91 35.24 121.75
CA ASP A 114 -81.99 35.71 122.61
C ASP A 114 -83.26 34.83 122.50
N GLY A 115 -83.30 33.88 121.57
CA GLY A 115 -84.35 32.88 121.45
C GLY A 115 -85.55 33.34 120.63
N ASN A 116 -85.34 34.21 119.64
CA ASN A 116 -86.40 34.59 118.71
C ASN A 116 -86.73 33.42 117.77
N VAL A 117 -87.83 32.73 118.08
CA VAL A 117 -88.30 31.52 117.38
C VAL A 117 -88.47 31.77 115.88
N LYS A 118 -89.05 32.92 115.50
CA LYS A 118 -89.30 33.24 114.08
C LYS A 118 -87.99 33.39 113.29
N MET A 119 -86.99 34.03 113.89
CA MET A 119 -85.68 34.22 113.27
C MET A 119 -84.89 32.91 113.21
N THR A 120 -84.98 32.09 114.25
CA THR A 120 -84.32 30.77 114.31
C THR A 120 -84.88 29.83 113.25
N LEU A 121 -86.21 29.75 113.13
CA LEU A 121 -86.86 28.99 112.06
C LEU A 121 -86.55 29.56 110.67
N GLY A 122 -86.51 30.89 110.53
CA GLY A 122 -86.12 31.56 109.29
C GLY A 122 -84.70 31.18 108.84
N MET A 123 -83.75 31.14 109.77
CA MET A 123 -82.37 30.74 109.51
C MET A 123 -82.29 29.27 109.08
N ILE A 124 -82.91 28.35 109.84
CA ILE A 124 -82.88 26.92 109.53
C ILE A 124 -83.51 26.65 108.15
N TRP A 125 -84.60 27.35 107.80
CA TRP A 125 -85.17 27.27 106.46
C TRP A 125 -84.17 27.69 105.38
N THR A 126 -83.43 28.79 105.56
CA THR A 126 -82.43 29.20 104.56
C THR A 126 -81.30 28.20 104.39
N ILE A 127 -80.93 27.49 105.47
CA ILE A 127 -79.94 26.40 105.44
C ILE A 127 -80.50 25.21 104.65
N ILE A 128 -81.72 24.76 104.98
CA ILE A 128 -82.39 23.66 104.27
C ILE A 128 -82.51 24.00 102.77
N LEU A 129 -82.99 25.20 102.47
CA LEU A 129 -83.15 25.65 101.09
C LEU A 129 -81.83 25.59 100.34
N ARG A 130 -80.73 26.08 100.92
CA ARG A 130 -79.43 26.12 100.24
C ARG A 130 -78.78 24.75 100.07
N PHE A 131 -78.75 23.95 101.12
CA PHE A 131 -77.94 22.72 101.17
C PHE A 131 -78.72 21.46 100.78
N ALA A 132 -80.05 21.46 100.91
CA ALA A 132 -80.87 20.30 100.57
C ALA A 132 -81.72 20.52 99.30
N ILE A 133 -82.01 21.75 98.89
CA ILE A 133 -82.95 21.99 97.78
C ILE A 133 -82.28 22.70 96.61
N GLN A 134 -81.47 23.74 96.86
CA GLN A 134 -80.97 24.64 95.82
C GLN A 134 -80.05 23.96 94.78
N ASP A 135 -79.36 22.90 95.16
CA ASP A 135 -78.51 22.12 94.26
C ASP A 135 -79.29 21.09 93.41
N ILE A 136 -80.62 20.98 93.61
CA ILE A 136 -81.49 20.13 92.80
C ILE A 136 -81.80 20.86 91.48
N SER A 137 -81.02 20.59 90.44
CA SER A 137 -81.29 21.10 89.09
C SER A 137 -81.81 19.98 88.18
N VAL A 138 -83.07 20.11 87.75
CA VAL A 138 -83.66 19.25 86.71
C VAL A 138 -84.06 20.17 85.56
N GLU A 139 -83.45 19.98 84.39
CA GLU A 139 -83.76 20.71 83.14
C GLU A 139 -83.65 22.25 83.25
N GLU A 140 -82.58 22.75 83.88
CA GLU A 140 -82.27 24.19 83.97
C GLU A 140 -83.35 25.06 84.66
N THR A 141 -84.32 24.44 85.34
CA THR A 141 -85.36 25.12 86.13
C THR A 141 -84.86 25.50 87.52
N SER A 142 -85.52 26.46 88.17
CA SER A 142 -85.17 26.85 89.54
C SER A 142 -85.32 25.66 90.49
N ALA A 143 -84.51 25.57 91.54
CA ALA A 143 -84.45 24.40 92.42
C ALA A 143 -85.80 23.89 92.95
N LYS A 144 -86.71 24.81 93.29
CA LYS A 144 -88.08 24.49 93.71
C LYS A 144 -88.90 23.89 92.57
N GLU A 145 -88.80 24.48 91.39
CA GLU A 145 -89.48 23.99 90.18
C GLU A 145 -88.88 22.66 89.71
N GLY A 146 -87.57 22.48 89.81
CA GLY A 146 -86.87 21.24 89.49
C GLY A 146 -87.28 20.09 90.41
N LEU A 147 -87.38 20.34 91.72
CA LEU A 147 -87.91 19.35 92.67
C LEU A 147 -89.39 19.03 92.40
N LEU A 148 -90.20 20.03 92.04
CA LEU A 148 -91.61 19.83 91.71
C LEU A 148 -91.78 19.02 90.42
N LEU A 149 -91.00 19.35 89.39
CA LEU A 149 -90.97 18.66 88.11
C LEU A 149 -90.50 17.21 88.27
N TRP A 150 -89.51 16.97 89.13
CA TRP A 150 -89.08 15.63 89.50
C TRP A 150 -90.24 14.83 90.12
N CYS A 151 -90.94 15.42 91.10
CA CYS A 151 -92.10 14.78 91.70
C CYS A 151 -93.16 14.45 90.64
N GLN A 152 -93.56 15.43 89.83
CA GLN A 152 -94.54 15.29 88.76
C GLN A 152 -94.17 14.18 87.78
N ARG A 153 -92.91 14.11 87.33
CA ARG A 153 -92.48 13.06 86.39
C ARG A 153 -92.50 11.67 87.01
N LYS A 154 -92.06 11.56 88.26
CA LYS A 154 -92.03 10.27 88.95
C LYS A 154 -93.44 9.80 89.32
N THR A 155 -94.36 10.71 89.60
CA THR A 155 -95.77 10.38 89.90
C THR A 155 -96.70 10.41 88.68
N ALA A 156 -96.27 10.88 87.50
CA ALA A 156 -97.09 10.94 86.28
C ALA A 156 -97.81 9.63 85.91
N PRO A 157 -97.24 8.43 86.11
CA PRO A 157 -97.94 7.17 85.82
C PRO A 157 -99.16 6.89 86.73
N TYR A 158 -99.26 7.55 87.89
CA TYR A 158 -100.29 7.27 88.89
C TYR A 158 -101.49 8.20 88.69
N ARG A 159 -102.57 7.65 88.11
CA ARG A 159 -103.76 8.43 87.71
C ARG A 159 -104.45 9.17 88.86
N ASN A 160 -104.35 8.65 90.08
CA ASN A 160 -104.96 9.22 91.28
C ASN A 160 -104.09 10.29 91.97
N VAL A 161 -102.91 10.61 91.44
CA VAL A 161 -101.97 11.59 92.00
C VAL A 161 -101.71 12.71 91.02
N ASN A 162 -101.95 13.95 91.45
CA ASN A 162 -101.64 15.14 90.66
C ASN A 162 -100.92 16.18 91.53
N VAL A 163 -99.59 16.21 91.40
CA VAL A 163 -98.72 17.10 92.19
C VAL A 163 -98.56 18.45 91.48
N GLN A 164 -99.21 19.49 91.99
CA GLN A 164 -99.15 20.85 91.42
C GLN A 164 -98.46 21.85 92.35
N ASN A 165 -98.37 21.54 93.64
CA ASN A 165 -97.79 22.40 94.67
C ASN A 165 -97.22 21.55 95.81
N PHE A 166 -96.43 22.16 96.69
CA PHE A 166 -95.93 21.51 97.90
C PHE A 166 -96.83 21.73 99.12
N HIS A 167 -98.15 21.93 98.95
CA HIS A 167 -99.09 22.06 100.08
C HIS A 167 -100.28 21.11 99.99
N VAL A 168 -101.26 21.41 99.13
CA VAL A 168 -102.56 20.72 99.08
C VAL A 168 -102.46 19.42 98.29
N SER A 169 -101.55 19.34 97.30
CA SER A 169 -101.33 18.13 96.49
C SER A 169 -100.80 16.92 97.26
N TRP A 170 -100.31 17.10 98.48
CA TRP A 170 -99.72 16.05 99.30
C TRP A 170 -100.64 15.62 100.46
N LYS A 171 -101.80 16.27 100.60
CA LYS A 171 -102.69 16.14 101.76
C LYS A 171 -103.38 14.77 101.86
N ASP A 172 -103.59 14.08 100.74
CA ASP A 172 -104.20 12.74 100.69
C ASP A 172 -103.20 11.58 100.92
N GLY A 173 -101.90 11.90 101.04
CA GLY A 173 -100.80 10.94 101.26
C GLY A 173 -100.40 10.12 100.04
N LEU A 174 -101.23 10.07 98.99
CA LEU A 174 -100.98 9.23 97.81
C LEU A 174 -99.71 9.65 97.05
N ALA A 175 -99.40 10.95 97.03
CA ALA A 175 -98.19 11.47 96.38
C ALA A 175 -96.89 10.93 97.02
N PHE A 176 -96.83 10.80 98.35
CA PHE A 176 -95.67 10.21 99.04
C PHE A 176 -95.56 8.72 98.73
N CYS A 177 -96.66 7.98 98.79
CA CYS A 177 -96.69 6.56 98.44
C CYS A 177 -96.26 6.30 96.99
N ALA A 178 -96.70 7.14 96.05
CA ALA A 178 -96.36 7.01 94.63
C ALA A 178 -94.87 7.20 94.36
N LEU A 179 -94.23 8.17 95.05
CA LEU A 179 -92.79 8.39 94.94
C LEU A 179 -91.96 7.20 95.44
N ILE A 180 -92.38 6.61 96.57
CA ILE A 180 -91.73 5.41 97.13
C ILE A 180 -91.90 4.24 96.17
N HIS A 181 -93.13 3.91 95.76
CA HIS A 181 -93.41 2.79 94.86
C HIS A 181 -92.72 2.94 93.49
N ARG A 182 -92.52 4.17 92.99
CA ARG A 182 -91.85 4.39 91.70
C ARG A 182 -90.38 3.98 91.71
N HIS A 183 -89.66 4.22 92.81
CA HIS A 183 -88.24 3.91 92.94
C HIS A 183 -88.00 2.54 93.59
N ARG A 184 -88.89 2.15 94.50
CA ARG A 184 -88.84 0.91 95.27
C ARG A 184 -90.24 0.28 95.33
N PRO A 185 -90.69 -0.34 94.22
CA PRO A 185 -92.01 -0.98 94.16
C PRO A 185 -92.14 -2.16 95.13
N ASP A 186 -91.02 -2.70 95.60
CA ASP A 186 -90.92 -3.77 96.59
C ASP A 186 -91.42 -3.37 97.98
N LEU A 187 -91.41 -2.07 98.31
CA LEU A 187 -91.65 -1.61 99.68
C LEU A 187 -93.12 -1.25 99.99
N LEU A 188 -93.95 -1.02 98.97
CA LEU A 188 -95.32 -0.52 99.14
C LEU A 188 -96.26 -1.11 98.09
N ASP A 189 -97.37 -1.70 98.51
CA ASP A 189 -98.43 -2.15 97.58
C ASP A 189 -99.41 -0.99 97.32
N TYR A 190 -99.22 -0.31 96.19
CA TYR A 190 -99.99 0.87 95.84
C TYR A 190 -101.48 0.58 95.58
N SER A 191 -101.84 -0.67 95.25
CA SER A 191 -103.21 -1.05 94.90
C SER A 191 -104.19 -1.01 96.07
N LYS A 192 -103.68 -1.11 97.31
CA LYS A 192 -104.48 -1.13 98.54
C LYS A 192 -104.79 0.27 99.09
N LEU A 193 -104.22 1.32 98.50
CA LEU A 193 -104.37 2.69 99.00
C LEU A 193 -105.63 3.36 98.43
N ASN A 194 -106.40 4.00 99.31
CA ASN A 194 -107.60 4.76 98.92
C ASN A 194 -107.47 6.22 99.33
N LYS A 195 -108.00 7.13 98.51
CA LYS A 195 -108.01 8.59 98.76
C LYS A 195 -108.84 8.97 99.98
N ASP A 196 -109.84 8.16 100.34
CA ASP A 196 -110.74 8.41 101.47
C ASP A 196 -110.10 8.16 102.85
N ASP A 197 -108.90 7.57 102.90
CA ASP A 197 -108.10 7.40 104.12
C ASP A 197 -106.74 8.14 104.05
N PRO A 198 -106.73 9.49 104.13
CA PRO A 198 -105.49 10.27 104.14
C PRO A 198 -104.57 9.94 105.31
N LEU A 199 -105.14 9.61 106.48
CA LEU A 199 -104.38 9.37 107.72
C LEU A 199 -103.58 8.07 107.62
N GLY A 200 -104.19 7.01 107.11
CA GLY A 200 -103.51 5.74 106.85
C GLY A 200 -102.42 5.87 105.79
N ASN A 201 -102.70 6.55 104.67
CA ASN A 201 -101.74 6.72 103.59
C ASN A 201 -100.48 7.49 104.02
N LEU A 202 -100.65 8.60 104.76
CA LEU A 202 -99.53 9.42 105.23
C LEU A 202 -98.67 8.65 106.23
N ASN A 203 -99.28 8.01 107.23
CA ASN A 203 -98.54 7.22 108.22
C ASN A 203 -97.79 6.04 107.58
N LEU A 204 -98.40 5.34 106.61
CA LEU A 204 -97.73 4.27 105.88
C LEU A 204 -96.49 4.77 105.12
N ALA A 205 -96.62 5.89 104.39
CA ALA A 205 -95.50 6.46 103.66
C ALA A 205 -94.36 6.88 104.60
N PHE A 206 -94.70 7.48 105.74
CA PHE A 206 -93.74 7.92 106.74
C PHE A 206 -93.06 6.75 107.47
N ASP A 207 -93.79 5.69 107.77
CA ASP A 207 -93.26 4.44 108.35
C ASP A 207 -92.27 3.74 107.41
N ILE A 208 -92.60 3.64 106.12
CA ILE A 208 -91.73 2.99 105.13
C ILE A 208 -90.47 3.82 104.90
N ALA A 209 -90.61 5.15 104.85
CA ALA A 209 -89.48 6.06 104.70
C ALA A 209 -88.47 5.91 105.85
N GLU A 210 -88.95 5.78 107.09
CA GLU A 210 -88.09 5.63 108.26
C GLU A 210 -87.43 4.24 108.33
N LYS A 211 -88.21 3.17 108.15
CA LYS A 211 -87.71 1.79 108.31
C LYS A 211 -86.80 1.33 107.18
N HIS A 212 -87.07 1.74 105.94
CA HIS A 212 -86.43 1.18 104.76
C HIS A 212 -85.60 2.16 103.95
N LEU A 213 -85.84 3.47 104.06
CA LEU A 213 -85.11 4.50 103.32
C LEU A 213 -84.22 5.37 104.23
N ASP A 214 -84.22 5.11 105.54
CA ASP A 214 -83.50 5.88 106.57
C ASP A 214 -83.84 7.39 106.57
N ILE A 215 -85.05 7.73 106.12
CA ILE A 215 -85.61 9.10 106.13
C ILE A 215 -86.49 9.22 107.38
N PRO A 216 -86.12 10.04 108.38
CA PRO A 216 -86.86 10.10 109.65
C PRO A 216 -88.23 10.77 109.46
N LYS A 217 -89.22 10.39 110.28
CA LYS A 217 -90.55 11.00 110.25
C LYS A 217 -90.49 12.46 110.71
N MET A 218 -90.57 13.39 109.77
CA MET A 218 -90.51 14.83 110.08
C MET A 218 -91.89 15.47 110.19
N LEU A 219 -92.90 14.85 109.59
CA LEU A 219 -94.26 15.36 109.49
C LEU A 219 -95.21 14.49 110.30
N ASP A 220 -96.14 15.12 111.01
CA ASP A 220 -97.27 14.44 111.62
C ASP A 220 -98.45 14.35 110.63
N ALA A 221 -99.02 13.16 110.49
CA ALA A 221 -100.15 12.92 109.59
C ALA A 221 -101.41 13.64 110.05
N GLU A 222 -101.65 13.78 111.37
CA GLU A 222 -102.83 14.46 111.90
C GLU A 222 -102.77 15.97 111.60
N ASP A 223 -101.60 16.58 111.73
CA ASP A 223 -101.40 18.01 111.49
C ASP A 223 -101.59 18.39 110.02
N ILE A 224 -101.16 17.55 109.08
CA ILE A 224 -101.35 17.77 107.64
C ILE A 224 -102.85 17.76 107.28
N ILE A 225 -103.63 16.87 107.89
CA ILE A 225 -105.05 16.70 107.58
C ILE A 225 -105.88 17.81 108.19
N ASN A 226 -105.66 18.11 109.47
CA ASN A 226 -106.42 19.10 110.24
C ASN A 226 -106.16 20.53 109.76
N THR A 227 -105.00 20.79 109.13
CA THR A 227 -104.67 22.11 108.58
C THR A 227 -105.29 22.29 107.19
N PRO A 228 -106.06 23.37 106.93
CA PRO A 228 -106.69 23.59 105.62
C PRO A 228 -105.67 23.76 104.49
N LYS A 229 -104.50 24.33 104.77
CA LYS A 229 -103.37 24.44 103.84
C LYS A 229 -102.09 23.98 104.56
N PRO A 230 -101.57 22.78 104.26
CA PRO A 230 -100.29 22.33 104.79
C PRO A 230 -99.16 23.30 104.43
N ASP A 231 -98.15 23.40 105.30
CA ASP A 231 -97.06 24.32 105.05
C ASP A 231 -96.15 23.83 103.92
N GLU A 232 -95.83 24.76 103.01
CA GLU A 232 -95.07 24.46 101.80
C GLU A 232 -93.61 24.09 102.10
N ARG A 233 -93.02 24.75 103.10
CA ARG A 233 -91.60 24.58 103.45
C ARG A 233 -91.38 23.25 104.15
N ALA A 234 -92.28 22.89 105.05
CA ALA A 234 -92.32 21.60 105.73
C ALA A 234 -92.35 20.42 104.73
N ILE A 235 -93.28 20.45 103.77
CA ILE A 235 -93.39 19.40 102.75
C ILE A 235 -92.17 19.41 101.81
N MET A 236 -91.70 20.57 101.36
CA MET A 236 -90.50 20.66 100.51
C MET A 236 -89.26 20.05 101.18
N THR A 237 -89.08 20.30 102.47
CA THR A 237 -87.97 19.74 103.27
C THR A 237 -88.05 18.21 103.33
N TYR A 238 -89.25 17.67 103.50
CA TYR A 238 -89.43 16.24 103.59
C TYR A 238 -89.26 15.56 102.22
N VAL A 239 -89.84 16.13 101.17
CA VAL A 239 -89.73 15.64 99.79
C VAL A 239 -88.30 15.71 99.25
N SER A 240 -87.52 16.73 99.62
CA SER A 240 -86.10 16.80 99.21
C SER A 240 -85.27 15.68 99.82
N CYS A 241 -85.63 15.18 101.00
CA CYS A 241 -84.97 14.01 101.59
C CYS A 241 -85.23 12.74 100.76
N PHE A 242 -86.45 12.56 100.22
CA PHE A 242 -86.73 11.49 99.26
C PHE A 242 -85.92 11.64 97.97
N TYR A 243 -85.75 12.87 97.45
CA TYR A 243 -84.93 13.11 96.26
C TYR A 243 -83.47 12.66 96.47
N HIS A 244 -82.83 13.07 97.57
CA HIS A 244 -81.44 12.72 97.85
C HIS A 244 -81.24 11.23 98.13
N ALA A 245 -82.18 10.59 98.81
CA ALA A 245 -82.13 9.15 99.05
C ALA A 245 -82.15 8.33 97.75
N PHE A 246 -82.88 8.80 96.73
CA PHE A 246 -82.97 8.11 95.44
C PHE A 246 -81.93 8.57 94.41
N ALA A 247 -81.38 9.79 94.50
CA ALA A 247 -80.39 10.32 93.56
C ALA A 247 -78.98 9.71 93.72
N GLY A 248 -78.63 9.20 94.91
CA GLY A 248 -77.29 8.62 95.17
C GLY A 248 -76.94 7.39 94.33
N ALA A 249 -77.93 6.67 93.80
CA ALA A 249 -77.71 5.48 92.96
C ALA A 249 -77.32 5.82 91.50
N GLU A 250 -77.84 6.91 90.92
CA GLU A 250 -77.55 7.31 89.53
C GLU A 250 -76.14 7.94 89.37
N GLN A 251 -75.57 8.49 90.45
CA GLN A 251 -74.24 9.10 90.43
C GLN A 251 -73.09 8.07 90.32
N ALA A 252 -73.28 6.85 90.82
CA ALA A 252 -72.26 5.80 90.76
C ALA A 252 -72.08 5.24 89.34
N GLU A 253 -73.16 5.09 88.58
CA GLU A 253 -73.14 4.56 87.21
C GLU A 253 -72.48 5.54 86.22
N THR A 254 -72.74 6.84 86.38
CA THR A 254 -72.11 7.88 85.55
C THR A 254 -70.60 8.01 85.79
N ALA A 255 -70.12 7.74 87.00
CA ALA A 255 -68.69 7.70 87.31
C ALA A 255 -67.99 6.49 86.63
N ALA A 256 -68.61 5.31 86.66
CA ALA A 256 -68.07 4.11 86.01
C ALA A 256 -67.93 4.27 84.48
N ASN A 257 -68.94 4.85 83.83
CA ASN A 257 -68.91 5.12 82.38
C ASN A 257 -67.80 6.11 81.98
N ARG A 258 -67.49 7.10 82.83
CA ARG A 258 -66.38 8.03 82.59
C ARG A 258 -65.02 7.33 82.65
N ILE A 259 -64.82 6.43 83.62
CA ILE A 259 -63.57 5.66 83.76
C ILE A 259 -63.38 4.72 82.57
N SER A 260 -64.42 3.99 82.15
CA SER A 260 -64.34 3.08 81.00
C SER A 260 -63.97 3.81 79.70
N LYS A 261 -64.50 5.02 79.49
CA LYS A 261 -64.18 5.83 78.29
C LYS A 261 -62.71 6.29 78.29
N VAL A 262 -62.18 6.68 79.45
CA VAL A 262 -60.76 7.10 79.57
C VAL A 262 -59.79 5.92 79.39
N LEU A 263 -60.15 4.74 79.90
CA LEU A 263 -59.38 3.51 79.71
C LEU A 263 -59.36 3.05 78.25
N GLY A 264 -60.50 3.07 77.55
CA GLY A 264 -60.58 2.72 76.13
C GLY A 264 -59.67 3.58 75.25
N VAL A 265 -59.67 4.90 75.47
CA VAL A 265 -58.75 5.82 74.77
C VAL A 265 -57.28 5.54 75.10
N ASN A 266 -56.95 5.14 76.35
CA ASN A 266 -55.58 4.77 76.69
C ASN A 266 -55.11 3.50 75.97
N GLN A 267 -55.95 2.47 75.95
CA GLN A 267 -55.62 1.20 75.32
C GLN A 267 -55.42 1.34 73.79
N GLU A 268 -56.23 2.18 73.13
CA GLU A 268 -56.01 2.49 71.72
C GLU A 268 -54.67 3.20 71.48
N ASN A 269 -54.31 4.16 72.34
CA ASN A 269 -53.03 4.88 72.23
C ASN A 269 -51.83 3.94 72.42
N GLU A 270 -51.90 3.02 73.39
CA GLU A 270 -50.86 2.00 73.60
C GLU A 270 -50.69 1.10 72.37
N LYS A 271 -51.79 0.62 71.78
CA LYS A 271 -51.73 -0.15 70.53
C LYS A 271 -51.11 0.64 69.37
N MET A 272 -51.43 1.93 69.23
CA MET A 272 -50.83 2.78 68.21
C MET A 272 -49.33 3.03 68.45
N MET A 273 -48.88 3.09 69.71
CA MET A 273 -47.45 3.18 70.07
C MET A 273 -46.70 1.91 69.70
N GLU A 274 -47.23 0.73 70.06
CA GLU A 274 -46.64 -0.57 69.73
C GLU A 274 -46.54 -0.77 68.22
N GLU A 275 -47.60 -0.43 67.48
CA GLU A 275 -47.63 -0.58 66.02
C GLU A 275 -46.63 0.36 65.32
N TYR A 276 -46.47 1.61 65.81
CA TYR A 276 -45.41 2.48 65.33
C TYR A 276 -44.03 1.85 65.54
N GLU A 277 -43.76 1.33 66.75
CA GLU A 277 -42.45 0.80 67.09
C GLU A 277 -42.11 -0.50 66.34
N ARG A 278 -43.10 -1.36 66.10
CA ARG A 278 -42.98 -2.56 65.28
C ARG A 278 -42.62 -2.20 63.83
N LEU A 279 -43.42 -1.34 63.19
CA LEU A 279 -43.20 -0.89 61.82
C LEU A 279 -41.85 -0.17 61.65
N ALA A 280 -41.47 0.67 62.63
CA ALA A 280 -40.18 1.35 62.63
C ALA A 280 -39.00 0.37 62.66
N SER A 281 -39.11 -0.68 63.48
CA SER A 281 -38.05 -1.68 63.63
C SER A 281 -37.88 -2.52 62.36
N GLU A 282 -38.98 -3.00 61.80
CA GLU A 282 -38.99 -3.78 60.55
C GLU A 282 -38.43 -2.98 59.37
N LEU A 283 -38.83 -1.70 59.24
CA LEU A 283 -38.37 -0.83 58.16
C LEU A 283 -36.87 -0.51 58.31
N LEU A 284 -36.39 -0.17 59.51
CA LEU A 284 -34.98 0.13 59.75
C LEU A 284 -34.09 -1.10 59.56
N GLU A 285 -34.56 -2.30 59.95
CA GLU A 285 -33.84 -3.55 59.70
C GLU A 285 -33.75 -3.86 58.20
N TRP A 286 -34.85 -3.68 57.47
CA TRP A 286 -34.87 -3.85 56.02
C TRP A 286 -33.89 -2.89 55.33
N ILE A 287 -33.87 -1.61 55.72
CA ILE A 287 -32.90 -0.62 55.20
C ILE A 287 -31.48 -1.11 55.47
N ARG A 288 -31.15 -1.45 56.73
CA ARG A 288 -29.81 -1.90 57.12
C ARG A 288 -29.34 -3.15 56.36
N ARG A 289 -30.25 -4.07 56.03
CA ARG A 289 -29.92 -5.26 55.24
C ARG A 289 -29.77 -4.97 53.75
N THR A 290 -30.53 -4.03 53.22
CA THR A 290 -30.59 -3.72 51.78
C THR A 290 -29.45 -2.81 51.35
N THR A 291 -29.04 -1.85 52.19
CA THR A 291 -27.97 -0.89 51.86
C THR A 291 -26.67 -1.56 51.42
N PRO A 292 -26.12 -2.57 52.10
CA PRO A 292 -24.89 -3.24 51.66
C PRO A 292 -25.01 -3.96 50.31
N TRP A 293 -26.20 -4.46 49.97
CA TRP A 293 -26.43 -5.08 48.66
C TRP A 293 -26.38 -4.05 47.52
N LEU A 294 -26.90 -2.84 47.74
CA LEU A 294 -26.81 -1.71 46.81
C LEU A 294 -25.41 -1.09 46.76
N GLU A 295 -24.66 -1.15 47.86
CA GLU A 295 -23.27 -0.65 47.89
C GLU A 295 -22.27 -1.64 47.27
N ASN A 296 -22.66 -2.90 47.05
CA ASN A 296 -21.79 -3.90 46.43
C ASN A 296 -21.59 -3.61 44.94
N ARG A 297 -20.45 -3.00 44.60
CA ARG A 297 -20.05 -2.64 43.22
C ARG A 297 -19.09 -3.64 42.59
N ALA A 298 -19.23 -4.93 42.88
CA ALA A 298 -18.40 -5.97 42.27
C ALA A 298 -18.69 -6.11 40.76
N PRO A 299 -17.72 -5.85 39.86
CA PRO A 299 -17.90 -6.00 38.42
C PRO A 299 -17.99 -7.48 38.05
N GLU A 300 -18.91 -7.83 37.15
CA GLU A 300 -18.99 -9.16 36.56
C GLU A 300 -18.25 -9.19 35.22
N LYS A 301 -17.83 -10.38 34.78
CA LYS A 301 -16.97 -10.53 33.60
C LYS A 301 -17.76 -10.51 32.30
N THR A 302 -19.04 -10.86 32.34
CA THR A 302 -19.86 -11.00 31.14
C THR A 302 -21.05 -10.05 31.15
N MET A 303 -21.45 -9.60 29.94
CA MET A 303 -22.64 -8.78 29.77
C MET A 303 -23.92 -9.48 30.29
N ALA A 304 -24.01 -10.80 30.13
CA ALA A 304 -25.15 -11.59 30.58
C ALA A 304 -25.31 -11.59 32.11
N GLU A 305 -24.20 -11.69 32.86
CA GLU A 305 -24.22 -11.60 34.33
C GLU A 305 -24.62 -10.20 34.82
N MET A 306 -24.15 -9.15 34.15
CA MET A 306 -24.57 -7.77 34.46
C MET A 306 -26.03 -7.50 34.10
N GLN A 307 -26.54 -8.06 33.00
CA GLN A 307 -27.96 -8.00 32.66
C GLN A 307 -28.84 -8.68 33.71
N ARG A 308 -28.37 -9.80 34.28
CA ARG A 308 -29.05 -10.47 35.39
C ARG A 308 -29.10 -9.58 36.63
N LYS A 309 -27.99 -8.93 37.00
CA LYS A 309 -27.96 -7.94 38.10
C LYS A 309 -28.91 -6.76 37.86
N LEU A 310 -29.02 -6.29 36.61
CA LEU A 310 -29.97 -5.24 36.24
C LEU A 310 -31.42 -5.72 36.42
N GLU A 311 -31.72 -6.98 36.09
CA GLU A 311 -33.05 -7.54 36.28
C GLU A 311 -33.38 -7.73 37.76
N ASP A 312 -32.43 -8.22 38.58
CA ASP A 312 -32.57 -8.27 40.04
C ASP A 312 -32.85 -6.87 40.62
N PHE A 313 -32.19 -5.82 40.10
CA PHE A 313 -32.43 -4.43 40.50
C PHE A 313 -33.81 -3.91 40.04
N ARG A 314 -34.27 -4.32 38.86
CA ARG A 314 -35.63 -3.99 38.37
C ARG A 314 -36.70 -4.66 39.22
N ASP A 315 -36.51 -5.92 39.58
CA ASP A 315 -37.41 -6.65 40.49
C ASP A 315 -37.45 -6.03 41.87
N TYR A 316 -36.28 -5.65 42.40
CA TYR A 316 -36.19 -4.83 43.61
C TYR A 316 -37.04 -3.56 43.52
N ARG A 317 -36.89 -2.76 42.45
CA ARG A 317 -37.62 -1.51 42.26
C ARG A 317 -39.12 -1.67 41.98
N ARG A 318 -39.52 -2.77 41.33
CA ARG A 318 -40.92 -3.02 40.92
C ARG A 318 -41.74 -3.73 41.99
N GLN A 319 -41.14 -4.66 42.72
CA GLN A 319 -41.88 -5.55 43.62
C GLN A 319 -41.55 -5.30 45.09
N HIS A 320 -40.26 -5.15 45.43
CA HIS A 320 -39.83 -5.12 46.83
C HIS A 320 -39.82 -3.72 47.46
N LYS A 321 -39.41 -2.67 46.73
CA LYS A 321 -39.36 -1.29 47.23
C LYS A 321 -40.75 -0.64 47.42
N PRO A 322 -41.72 -0.74 46.49
CA PRO A 322 -43.00 -0.05 46.60
C PRO A 322 -43.78 -0.28 47.92
N PRO A 323 -43.92 -1.51 48.46
CA PRO A 323 -44.59 -1.69 49.74
C PRO A 323 -43.85 -1.00 50.90
N LYS A 324 -42.51 -0.91 50.85
CA LYS A 324 -41.71 -0.24 51.89
C LYS A 324 -41.85 1.28 51.87
N VAL A 325 -42.09 1.88 50.69
CA VAL A 325 -42.48 3.30 50.58
C VAL A 325 -43.81 3.55 51.28
N GLN A 326 -44.77 2.63 51.10
CA GLN A 326 -46.07 2.72 51.75
C GLN A 326 -45.96 2.54 53.27
N GLU A 327 -45.15 1.60 53.76
CA GLU A 327 -44.87 1.41 55.18
C GLU A 327 -44.25 2.67 55.82
N LYS A 328 -43.28 3.33 55.16
CA LYS A 328 -42.71 4.60 55.62
C LYS A 328 -43.78 5.69 55.76
N CYS A 329 -44.62 5.85 54.72
CA CYS A 329 -45.70 6.83 54.75
C CYS A 329 -46.71 6.53 55.87
N GLN A 330 -47.08 5.26 56.03
CA GLN A 330 -48.00 4.82 57.08
C GLN A 330 -47.44 5.08 58.48
N LEU A 331 -46.13 4.88 58.68
CA LEU A 331 -45.45 5.17 59.94
C LEU A 331 -45.50 6.67 60.29
N GLU A 332 -45.26 7.55 59.32
CA GLU A 332 -45.38 9.00 59.50
C GLU A 332 -46.82 9.42 59.84
N ILE A 333 -47.82 8.82 59.16
CA ILE A 333 -49.25 9.03 59.44
C ILE A 333 -49.60 8.57 60.86
N ASN A 334 -49.17 7.37 61.25
CA ASN A 334 -49.41 6.82 62.58
C ASN A 334 -48.82 7.73 63.67
N PHE A 335 -47.59 8.20 63.49
CA PHE A 335 -46.93 9.13 64.42
C PHE A 335 -47.69 10.44 64.57
N ASN A 336 -48.03 11.10 63.45
CA ASN A 336 -48.74 12.38 63.46
C ASN A 336 -50.15 12.27 64.07
N THR A 337 -50.84 11.15 63.79
CA THR A 337 -52.16 10.85 64.34
C THR A 337 -52.09 10.64 65.85
N LEU A 338 -51.14 9.83 66.31
CA LEU A 338 -50.92 9.55 67.73
C LEU A 338 -50.53 10.83 68.50
N GLN A 339 -49.62 11.62 67.94
CA GLN A 339 -49.19 12.89 68.54
C GLN A 339 -50.35 13.87 68.70
N THR A 340 -51.25 13.93 67.71
CA THR A 340 -52.46 14.75 67.76
C THR A 340 -53.47 14.22 68.80
N LYS A 341 -53.68 12.90 68.85
CA LYS A 341 -54.57 12.25 69.84
C LYS A 341 -54.10 12.50 71.29
N LEU A 342 -52.81 12.40 71.55
CA LEU A 342 -52.22 12.67 72.88
C LEU A 342 -52.35 14.14 73.27
N ARG A 343 -52.13 15.07 72.33
CA ARG A 343 -52.28 16.52 72.54
C ARG A 343 -53.73 16.91 72.91
N ILE A 344 -54.72 16.43 72.14
CA ILE A 344 -56.14 16.73 72.41
C ILE A 344 -56.57 16.19 73.78
N SER A 345 -55.96 15.09 74.22
CA SER A 345 -56.25 14.44 75.50
C SER A 345 -55.46 15.03 76.69
N ASN A 346 -54.67 16.10 76.48
CA ASN A 346 -53.74 16.68 77.46
C ASN A 346 -52.78 15.64 78.09
N ARG A 347 -52.31 14.67 77.28
CA ARG A 347 -51.34 13.65 77.70
C ARG A 347 -49.93 13.97 77.19
N PRO A 348 -48.88 13.44 77.85
CA PRO A 348 -47.50 13.60 77.37
C PRO A 348 -47.35 13.12 75.92
N ALA A 349 -46.46 13.81 75.18
CA ALA A 349 -46.09 13.42 73.82
C ALA A 349 -45.45 12.03 73.79
N PHE A 350 -45.74 11.27 72.74
CA PHE A 350 -45.06 10.00 72.50
C PHE A 350 -43.64 10.29 71.98
N MET A 351 -42.64 9.70 72.63
CA MET A 351 -41.26 9.69 72.19
C MET A 351 -40.85 8.25 71.90
N PRO A 352 -40.57 7.89 70.64
CA PRO A 352 -40.07 6.56 70.30
C PRO A 352 -38.73 6.25 70.96
N SER A 353 -38.41 4.95 71.05
CA SER A 353 -37.09 4.45 71.45
C SER A 353 -35.96 5.07 70.61
N GLU A 354 -34.77 5.18 71.20
CA GLU A 354 -33.58 5.80 70.57
C GLU A 354 -33.28 5.19 69.18
N GLY A 355 -33.05 6.05 68.19
CA GLY A 355 -32.79 5.65 66.80
C GLY A 355 -34.03 5.24 65.99
N LYS A 356 -35.23 5.32 66.56
CA LYS A 356 -36.52 5.07 65.88
C LYS A 356 -37.36 6.33 65.71
N MET A 357 -36.77 7.52 65.80
CA MET A 357 -37.49 8.75 65.51
C MET A 357 -37.79 8.85 64.01
N VAL A 358 -38.86 9.55 63.65
CA VAL A 358 -39.23 9.79 62.25
C VAL A 358 -38.09 10.47 61.48
N SER A 359 -37.31 11.34 62.13
CA SER A 359 -36.11 11.96 61.57
C SER A 359 -35.00 10.94 61.23
N ASP A 360 -34.78 9.96 62.11
CA ASP A 360 -33.75 8.94 61.94
C ASP A 360 -34.13 8.00 60.79
N ILE A 361 -35.41 7.63 60.70
CA ILE A 361 -35.96 6.83 59.60
C ILE A 361 -35.87 7.59 58.28
N ALA A 362 -36.15 8.90 58.27
CA ALA A 362 -35.99 9.74 57.10
C ALA A 362 -34.52 9.82 56.64
N SER A 363 -33.58 9.94 57.59
CA SER A 363 -32.14 9.94 57.29
C SER A 363 -31.65 8.59 56.77
N ALA A 364 -32.06 7.48 57.39
CA ALA A 364 -31.74 6.13 56.93
C ALA A 364 -32.31 5.85 55.53
N TRP A 365 -33.53 6.31 55.26
CA TRP A 365 -34.17 6.23 53.95
C TRP A 365 -33.44 7.06 52.89
N GLN A 366 -32.99 8.26 53.24
CA GLN A 366 -32.18 9.10 52.35
C GLN A 366 -30.84 8.43 52.01
N GLY A 367 -30.19 7.78 52.98
CA GLY A 367 -28.98 6.99 52.74
C GLY A 367 -29.22 5.83 51.77
N LEU A 368 -30.34 5.11 51.92
CA LEU A 368 -30.75 4.06 50.98
C LEU A 368 -30.95 4.62 49.56
N GLU A 369 -31.64 5.75 49.42
CA GLU A 369 -31.86 6.40 48.10
C GLU A 369 -30.55 6.84 47.44
N GLN A 370 -29.56 7.28 48.22
CA GLN A 370 -28.22 7.58 47.71
C GLN A 370 -27.49 6.32 47.23
N ALA A 371 -27.57 5.23 48.00
CA ALA A 371 -26.99 3.94 47.61
C ALA A 371 -27.65 3.42 46.31
N GLU A 372 -28.97 3.53 46.17
CA GLU A 372 -29.69 3.16 44.95
C GLU A 372 -29.23 3.97 43.74
N LYS A 373 -29.15 5.31 43.88
CA LYS A 373 -28.69 6.17 42.79
C LYS A 373 -27.27 5.80 42.36
N GLY A 374 -26.37 5.60 43.32
CA GLY A 374 -24.99 5.20 43.03
C GLY A 374 -24.90 3.82 42.38
N PHE A 375 -25.75 2.88 42.78
CA PHE A 375 -25.81 1.53 42.19
C PHE A 375 -26.36 1.56 40.76
N GLU A 376 -27.41 2.33 40.48
CA GLU A 376 -27.97 2.50 39.14
C GLU A 376 -26.95 3.13 38.18
N GLU A 377 -26.27 4.20 38.60
CA GLU A 377 -25.22 4.85 37.81
C GLU A 377 -24.04 3.91 37.53
N TRP A 378 -23.62 3.13 38.53
CA TRP A 378 -22.57 2.14 38.39
C TRP A 378 -22.97 1.01 37.43
N LEU A 379 -24.15 0.40 37.61
CA LEU A 379 -24.67 -0.66 36.74
C LEU A 379 -24.72 -0.22 35.27
N LEU A 380 -25.25 0.99 35.01
CA LEU A 380 -25.37 1.51 33.64
C LEU A 380 -24.00 1.81 33.02
N THR A 381 -23.05 2.32 33.80
CA THR A 381 -21.69 2.58 33.33
C THR A 381 -20.98 1.28 32.99
N GLU A 382 -21.13 0.26 33.84
CA GLU A 382 -20.48 -1.04 33.67
C GLU A 382 -21.07 -1.83 32.50
N ILE A 383 -22.41 -1.78 32.30
CA ILE A 383 -23.05 -2.40 31.12
C ILE A 383 -22.54 -1.75 29.83
N ARG A 384 -22.43 -0.42 29.77
CA ARG A 384 -21.88 0.28 28.59
C ARG A 384 -20.41 -0.07 28.35
N ARG A 385 -19.62 -0.23 29.43
CA ARG A 385 -18.22 -0.65 29.35
C ARG A 385 -18.11 -2.05 28.74
N LEU A 386 -18.88 -3.02 29.25
CA LEU A 386 -18.91 -4.39 28.73
C LEU A 386 -19.41 -4.47 27.29
N GLU A 387 -20.44 -3.71 26.94
CA GLU A 387 -20.94 -3.64 25.55
C GLU A 387 -19.88 -3.10 24.58
N ARG A 388 -19.15 -2.05 24.99
CA ARG A 388 -18.00 -1.54 24.22
C ARG A 388 -16.89 -2.58 24.09
N LEU A 389 -16.58 -3.29 25.19
CA LEU A 389 -15.58 -4.36 25.19
C LEU A 389 -15.93 -5.49 24.23
N ASP A 390 -17.17 -5.99 24.25
CA ASP A 390 -17.62 -7.05 23.35
C ASP A 390 -17.56 -6.60 21.88
N HIS A 391 -17.97 -5.35 21.60
CA HIS A 391 -17.88 -4.79 20.25
C HIS A 391 -16.43 -4.66 19.77
N LEU A 392 -15.52 -4.13 20.61
CA LEU A 392 -14.11 -4.01 20.28
C LEU A 392 -13.44 -5.38 20.11
N ALA A 393 -13.76 -6.35 20.95
CA ALA A 393 -13.22 -7.70 20.88
C ALA A 393 -13.63 -8.41 19.59
N GLU A 394 -14.90 -8.29 19.18
CA GLU A 394 -15.37 -8.84 17.90
C GLU A 394 -14.73 -8.11 16.71
N LYS A 395 -14.62 -6.78 16.78
CA LYS A 395 -13.94 -5.97 15.75
C LYS A 395 -12.46 -6.35 15.62
N PHE A 396 -11.77 -6.58 16.73
CA PHE A 396 -10.40 -7.09 16.77
C PHE A 396 -10.32 -8.46 16.10
N ARG A 397 -11.19 -9.41 16.50
CA ARG A 397 -11.23 -10.77 15.94
C ARG A 397 -11.40 -10.75 14.41
N GLN A 398 -12.34 -9.97 13.90
CA GLN A 398 -12.60 -9.86 12.46
C GLN A 398 -11.42 -9.25 11.70
N LYS A 399 -10.87 -8.12 12.21
CA LYS A 399 -9.73 -7.46 11.56
C LYS A 399 -8.47 -8.33 11.59
N ALA A 400 -8.19 -8.98 12.71
CA ALA A 400 -7.06 -9.91 12.87
C ALA A 400 -7.19 -11.11 11.92
N ASN A 401 -8.34 -11.80 11.89
CA ASN A 401 -8.60 -12.91 10.96
C ASN A 401 -8.38 -12.49 9.49
N ASN A 402 -8.91 -11.33 9.09
CA ASN A 402 -8.77 -10.85 7.72
C ASN A 402 -7.31 -10.51 7.37
N HIS A 403 -6.55 -9.97 8.33
CA HIS A 403 -5.13 -9.70 8.13
C HIS A 403 -4.31 -10.99 8.02
N GLU A 404 -4.52 -11.95 8.93
CA GLU A 404 -3.84 -13.26 8.90
C GLU A 404 -4.13 -14.03 7.61
N ASN A 405 -5.38 -14.01 7.13
CA ASN A 405 -5.75 -14.62 5.85
C ASN A 405 -5.01 -13.99 4.66
N TRP A 406 -4.82 -12.67 4.67
CA TRP A 406 -4.05 -11.98 3.64
C TRP A 406 -2.55 -12.27 3.74
N ALA A 407 -2.01 -12.32 4.97
CA ALA A 407 -0.59 -12.56 5.23
C ALA A 407 -0.16 -14.02 4.97
N SER A 408 -1.11 -14.96 5.06
CA SER A 408 -0.87 -16.38 4.82
C SER A 408 -0.21 -16.63 3.46
N GLY A 409 0.91 -17.37 3.46
CA GLY A 409 1.69 -17.72 2.28
C GLY A 409 2.59 -16.61 1.71
N LYS A 410 2.46 -15.35 2.16
CA LYS A 410 3.30 -14.24 1.64
C LYS A 410 4.77 -14.40 2.02
N GLU A 411 5.07 -14.90 3.22
CA GLU A 411 6.46 -15.20 3.62
C GLU A 411 7.15 -16.19 2.68
N LEU A 412 6.41 -17.22 2.22
CA LEU A 412 6.95 -18.23 1.32
C LEU A 412 7.29 -17.61 -0.04
N ILE A 413 6.41 -16.77 -0.58
CA ILE A 413 6.62 -16.06 -1.85
C ILE A 413 7.84 -15.13 -1.75
N LEU A 414 7.96 -14.38 -0.66
CA LEU A 414 9.10 -13.47 -0.43
C LEU A 414 10.43 -14.21 -0.24
N SER A 415 10.39 -15.43 0.28
CA SER A 415 11.58 -16.24 0.52
C SER A 415 12.04 -17.06 -0.69
N GLN A 416 11.25 -17.08 -1.78
CA GLN A 416 11.65 -17.75 -3.01
C GLN A 416 12.88 -17.08 -3.63
N LYS A 417 13.72 -17.90 -4.29
CA LYS A 417 14.95 -17.47 -4.97
C LYS A 417 14.86 -17.65 -6.49
N ASP A 418 13.65 -17.46 -7.01
CA ASP A 418 13.33 -17.50 -8.44
C ASP A 418 14.20 -16.56 -9.30
N TYR A 419 14.66 -15.46 -8.71
CA TYR A 419 15.57 -14.51 -9.35
C TYR A 419 16.95 -15.07 -9.70
N GLU A 420 17.45 -16.08 -8.99
CA GLU A 420 18.79 -16.66 -9.24
C GLU A 420 18.86 -17.38 -10.61
N THR A 421 17.72 -17.85 -11.13
CA THR A 421 17.63 -18.59 -12.39
C THR A 421 16.98 -17.82 -13.54
N ALA A 422 16.55 -16.59 -13.29
CA ALA A 422 15.77 -15.77 -14.21
C ALA A 422 16.64 -15.10 -15.28
N THR A 423 16.06 -14.90 -16.46
CA THR A 423 16.62 -14.06 -17.53
C THR A 423 16.39 -12.57 -17.25
N LEU A 424 17.05 -11.68 -18.01
CA LEU A 424 16.92 -10.22 -17.83
C LEU A 424 15.46 -9.72 -18.03
N THR A 425 14.69 -10.36 -18.90
CA THR A 425 13.27 -10.00 -19.11
C THR A 425 12.40 -10.51 -17.97
N GLU A 426 12.66 -11.73 -17.49
CA GLU A 426 11.95 -12.34 -16.37
C GLU A 426 12.22 -11.59 -15.06
N ILE A 427 13.47 -11.19 -14.77
CA ILE A 427 13.81 -10.43 -13.55
C ILE A 427 13.11 -9.07 -13.52
N ARG A 428 13.04 -8.38 -14.67
CA ARG A 428 12.29 -7.11 -14.80
C ARG A 428 10.79 -7.31 -14.58
N ALA A 429 10.24 -8.43 -15.04
CA ALA A 429 8.85 -8.78 -14.77
C ALA A 429 8.62 -9.11 -13.29
N LEU A 430 9.57 -9.80 -12.63
CA LEU A 430 9.54 -10.07 -11.19
C LEU A 430 9.62 -8.80 -10.36
N LEU A 431 10.48 -7.84 -10.74
CA LEU A 431 10.57 -6.52 -10.09
C LEU A 431 9.25 -5.76 -10.14
N ARG A 432 8.57 -5.72 -11.29
CA ARG A 432 7.24 -5.09 -11.40
C ARG A 432 6.18 -5.79 -10.54
N LYS A 433 6.20 -7.13 -10.47
CA LYS A 433 5.31 -7.87 -9.58
C LYS A 433 5.61 -7.58 -8.10
N HIS A 434 6.88 -7.43 -7.76
CA HIS A 434 7.34 -7.10 -6.40
C HIS A 434 6.95 -5.67 -6.02
N GLU A 435 7.06 -4.71 -6.92
CA GLU A 435 6.58 -3.32 -6.72
C GLU A 435 5.06 -3.28 -6.49
N ALA A 436 4.28 -4.06 -7.25
CA ALA A 436 2.85 -4.19 -7.02
C ALA A 436 2.53 -4.80 -5.65
N PHE A 437 3.32 -5.80 -5.21
CA PHE A 437 3.21 -6.38 -3.88
C PHE A 437 3.54 -5.36 -2.78
N GLU A 438 4.56 -4.51 -2.96
CA GLU A 438 4.91 -3.46 -2.00
C GLU A 438 3.84 -2.37 -1.88
N SER A 439 3.17 -2.03 -2.98
CA SER A 439 2.02 -1.12 -2.95
C SER A 439 0.84 -1.73 -2.16
N ASP A 440 0.56 -3.02 -2.37
CA ASP A 440 -0.44 -3.77 -1.60
C ASP A 440 -0.06 -3.86 -0.10
N LEU A 441 1.22 -4.12 0.19
CA LEU A 441 1.77 -4.11 1.54
C LEU A 441 1.59 -2.74 2.18
N ALA A 442 1.94 -1.64 1.51
CA ALA A 442 1.75 -0.29 2.07
C ALA A 442 0.28 0.03 2.38
N ALA A 443 -0.67 -0.43 1.55
CA ALA A 443 -2.10 -0.25 1.80
C ALA A 443 -2.61 -1.00 3.05
N HIS A 444 -1.91 -2.04 3.48
CA HIS A 444 -2.25 -2.82 4.67
C HIS A 444 -1.67 -2.25 5.98
N GLN A 445 -0.79 -1.25 5.93
CA GLN A 445 -0.17 -0.62 7.10
C GLN A 445 -1.23 -0.07 8.09
N ASP A 446 -2.15 0.76 7.60
CA ASP A 446 -3.24 1.34 8.40
C ASP A 446 -4.11 0.25 9.07
N ARG A 447 -4.27 -0.90 8.43
CA ARG A 447 -5.02 -2.03 9.01
C ARG A 447 -4.31 -2.63 10.22
N VAL A 448 -2.99 -2.77 10.18
CA VAL A 448 -2.19 -3.27 11.30
C VAL A 448 -2.19 -2.27 12.46
N GLU A 449 -2.03 -0.99 12.16
CA GLU A 449 -2.11 0.09 13.15
C GLU A 449 -3.47 0.11 13.86
N GLN A 450 -4.57 -0.06 13.12
CA GLN A 450 -5.90 -0.17 13.72
C GLN A 450 -6.07 -1.42 14.59
N ILE A 451 -5.48 -2.56 14.22
CA ILE A 451 -5.53 -3.78 15.04
C ILE A 451 -4.80 -3.53 16.36
N ALA A 452 -3.61 -2.93 16.32
CA ALA A 452 -2.83 -2.57 17.50
C ALA A 452 -3.56 -1.55 18.39
N ALA A 453 -4.16 -0.51 17.79
CA ALA A 453 -4.93 0.49 18.52
C ALA A 453 -6.15 -0.11 19.22
N ILE A 454 -6.89 -1.02 18.57
CA ILE A 454 -8.03 -1.72 19.20
C ILE A 454 -7.56 -2.63 20.33
N ALA A 455 -6.44 -3.34 20.16
CA ALA A 455 -5.86 -4.17 21.22
C ALA A 455 -5.45 -3.33 22.44
N GLN A 456 -4.86 -2.16 22.21
CA GLN A 456 -4.53 -1.21 23.28
C GLN A 456 -5.79 -0.70 23.99
N GLU A 457 -6.83 -0.32 23.26
CA GLU A 457 -8.10 0.13 23.83
C GLU A 457 -8.78 -0.98 24.68
N LEU A 458 -8.72 -2.23 24.23
CA LEU A 458 -9.18 -3.40 24.99
C LEU A 458 -8.39 -3.60 26.28
N ASN A 459 -7.08 -3.31 26.25
CA ASN A 459 -6.20 -3.38 27.41
C ASN A 459 -6.50 -2.26 28.43
N GLU A 460 -6.71 -1.02 27.95
CA GLU A 460 -7.08 0.13 28.80
C GLU A 460 -8.43 -0.04 29.50
N LEU A 461 -9.33 -0.85 28.91
CA LEU A 461 -10.63 -1.18 29.48
C LEU A 461 -10.60 -2.47 30.31
N ASP A 462 -9.45 -3.05 30.65
CA ASP A 462 -9.32 -4.27 31.46
C ASP A 462 -10.19 -5.45 30.94
N TYR A 463 -10.09 -5.75 29.64
CA TYR A 463 -10.78 -6.90 29.06
C TYR A 463 -10.30 -8.23 29.66
N HIS A 464 -11.21 -9.20 29.83
CA HIS A 464 -10.90 -10.43 30.56
C HIS A 464 -9.87 -11.34 29.85
N ASP A 465 -9.81 -11.30 28.51
CA ASP A 465 -8.91 -12.11 27.68
C ASP A 465 -7.85 -11.24 26.97
N VAL A 466 -7.41 -10.16 27.63
CA VAL A 466 -6.35 -9.26 27.13
C VAL A 466 -5.06 -10.00 26.82
N ALA A 467 -4.72 -11.04 27.58
CA ALA A 467 -3.49 -11.80 27.36
C ALA A 467 -3.46 -12.46 25.96
N ALA A 468 -4.57 -13.10 25.55
CA ALA A 468 -4.67 -13.71 24.23
C ALA A 468 -4.71 -12.65 23.11
N VAL A 469 -5.44 -11.54 23.33
CA VAL A 469 -5.49 -10.40 22.39
C VAL A 469 -4.10 -9.82 22.15
N ASN A 470 -3.35 -9.54 23.21
CA ASN A 470 -1.99 -8.99 23.13
C ASN A 470 -1.01 -9.96 22.47
N GLN A 471 -1.06 -11.24 22.84
CA GLN A 471 -0.21 -12.27 22.22
C GLN A 471 -0.48 -12.37 20.71
N ARG A 472 -1.75 -12.33 20.31
CA ARG A 472 -2.15 -12.38 18.91
C ARG A 472 -1.76 -11.11 18.17
N CYS A 473 -1.99 -9.94 18.76
CA CYS A 473 -1.56 -8.66 18.19
C CYS A 473 -0.04 -8.62 17.99
N GLN A 474 0.73 -9.07 18.98
CA GLN A 474 2.18 -9.16 18.88
C GLN A 474 2.60 -10.09 17.74
N SER A 475 1.96 -11.26 17.61
CA SER A 475 2.25 -12.20 16.52
C SER A 475 1.99 -11.58 15.14
N ILE A 476 0.95 -10.75 15.00
CA ILE A 476 0.65 -10.01 13.77
C ILE A 476 1.70 -8.93 13.51
N CYS A 477 2.11 -8.16 14.52
CA CYS A 477 3.16 -7.15 14.38
C CYS A 477 4.52 -7.79 14.02
N ASP A 478 4.91 -8.87 14.70
CA ASP A 478 6.16 -9.60 14.42
C ASP A 478 6.16 -10.15 12.98
N LEU A 479 5.03 -10.69 12.54
CA LEU A 479 4.84 -11.15 11.16
C LEU A 479 4.93 -9.98 10.17
N TRP A 480 4.33 -8.83 10.50
CA TRP A 480 4.38 -7.62 9.67
C TRP A 480 5.81 -7.11 9.49
N ASP A 481 6.56 -6.97 10.58
CA ASP A 481 7.96 -6.55 10.57
C ASP A 481 8.83 -7.55 9.79
N LYS A 482 8.56 -8.84 9.96
CA LYS A 482 9.23 -9.89 9.19
C LYS A 482 8.90 -9.81 7.69
N LEU A 483 7.64 -9.58 7.32
CA LEU A 483 7.25 -9.36 5.92
C LEU A 483 7.94 -8.13 5.35
N GLY A 484 7.97 -7.01 6.07
CA GLY A 484 8.66 -5.79 5.64
C GLY A 484 10.16 -6.03 5.38
N THR A 485 10.85 -6.69 6.33
CA THR A 485 12.28 -7.01 6.18
C THR A 485 12.56 -8.01 5.05
N LEU A 486 11.73 -9.04 4.88
CA LEU A 486 11.84 -9.99 3.76
C LEU A 486 11.59 -9.32 2.41
N THR A 487 10.64 -8.39 2.36
CA THR A 487 10.30 -7.62 1.15
C THR A 487 11.48 -6.76 0.72
N GLN A 488 12.10 -6.03 1.66
CA GLN A 488 13.28 -5.23 1.39
C GLN A 488 14.47 -6.09 0.93
N LYS A 489 14.74 -7.20 1.63
CA LYS A 489 15.81 -8.14 1.23
C LYS A 489 15.59 -8.71 -0.16
N ARG A 490 14.35 -9.04 -0.51
CA ARG A 490 13.99 -9.54 -1.84
C ARG A 490 14.16 -8.45 -2.90
N ARG A 491 13.73 -7.21 -2.64
CA ARG A 491 13.96 -6.06 -3.54
C ARG A 491 15.45 -5.87 -3.83
N GLU A 492 16.28 -5.81 -2.79
CA GLU A 492 17.74 -5.66 -2.94
C GLU A 492 18.37 -6.80 -3.75
N ALA A 493 17.93 -8.05 -3.53
CA ALA A 493 18.40 -9.19 -4.31
C ALA A 493 17.95 -9.14 -5.77
N LEU A 494 16.69 -8.74 -6.04
CA LEU A 494 16.14 -8.56 -7.38
C LEU A 494 16.89 -7.46 -8.15
N GLU A 495 17.03 -6.27 -7.55
CA GLU A 495 17.74 -5.12 -8.14
C GLU A 495 19.22 -5.43 -8.38
N ARG A 496 19.88 -6.13 -7.44
CA ARG A 496 21.26 -6.59 -7.63
C ARG A 496 21.37 -7.55 -8.81
N THR A 497 20.46 -8.51 -8.93
CA THR A 497 20.49 -9.50 -10.00
C THR A 497 20.18 -8.87 -11.35
N GLU A 498 19.21 -7.95 -11.42
CA GLU A 498 18.93 -7.17 -12.62
C GLU A 498 20.18 -6.42 -13.08
N LYS A 499 20.84 -5.68 -12.18
CA LYS A 499 22.03 -4.90 -12.52
C LYS A 499 23.18 -5.78 -13.04
N LEU A 500 23.36 -6.96 -12.47
CA LEU A 500 24.37 -7.92 -12.95
C LEU A 500 24.03 -8.42 -14.36
N LEU A 501 22.77 -8.81 -14.59
CA LEU A 501 22.31 -9.28 -15.91
C LEU A 501 22.36 -8.17 -16.96
N GLU A 502 22.03 -6.93 -16.61
CA GLU A 502 22.15 -5.76 -17.50
C GLU A 502 23.62 -5.46 -17.86
N THR A 503 24.53 -5.60 -16.89
CA THR A 503 25.97 -5.47 -17.16
C THR A 503 26.46 -6.55 -18.13
N ILE A 504 26.02 -7.80 -17.93
CA ILE A 504 26.34 -8.92 -18.83
C ILE A 504 25.79 -8.67 -20.24
N ASP A 505 24.53 -8.23 -20.35
CA ASP A 505 23.86 -7.93 -21.62
C ASP A 505 24.59 -6.83 -22.40
N GLN A 506 24.99 -5.76 -21.71
CA GLN A 506 25.75 -4.66 -22.29
C GLN A 506 27.14 -5.09 -22.78
N LEU A 507 27.84 -5.93 -22.02
CA LEU A 507 29.13 -6.50 -22.42
C LEU A 507 28.97 -7.44 -23.63
N PHE A 508 27.92 -8.25 -23.69
CA PHE A 508 27.63 -9.09 -24.86
C PHE A 508 27.36 -8.27 -26.11
N LEU A 509 26.61 -7.17 -25.98
CA LEU A 509 26.38 -6.24 -27.09
C LEU A 509 27.68 -5.56 -27.54
N GLU A 510 28.54 -5.13 -26.60
CA GLU A 510 29.84 -4.56 -26.91
C GLU A 510 30.74 -5.57 -27.64
N PHE A 511 30.79 -6.81 -27.15
CA PHE A 511 31.48 -7.91 -27.82
C PHE A 511 30.99 -8.06 -29.26
N ALA A 512 29.67 -8.15 -29.48
CA ALA A 512 29.08 -8.33 -30.80
C ALA A 512 29.41 -7.16 -31.75
N LYS A 513 29.37 -5.93 -31.24
CA LYS A 513 29.67 -4.71 -31.99
C LYS A 513 31.13 -4.65 -32.45
N ARG A 514 32.07 -5.16 -31.63
CA ARG A 514 33.51 -5.15 -31.93
C ARG A 514 33.96 -6.38 -32.71
N SER A 515 33.41 -7.55 -32.40
CA SER A 515 33.78 -8.82 -33.01
C SER A 515 33.38 -8.91 -34.48
N ALA A 516 32.23 -8.37 -34.88
CA ALA A 516 31.79 -8.39 -36.27
C ALA A 516 32.72 -7.64 -37.24
N PRO A 517 33.05 -6.34 -37.05
CA PRO A 517 33.99 -5.65 -37.94
C PRO A 517 35.40 -6.22 -37.85
N PHE A 518 35.84 -6.67 -36.67
CA PHE A 518 37.14 -7.31 -36.52
C PHE A 518 37.22 -8.66 -37.27
N ASN A 519 36.15 -9.45 -37.26
CA ASN A 519 36.03 -10.66 -38.06
C ASN A 519 36.11 -10.37 -39.56
N ASN A 520 35.37 -9.37 -40.03
CA ASN A 520 35.40 -8.98 -41.45
C ASN A 520 36.79 -8.47 -41.87
N TRP A 521 37.47 -7.73 -41.00
CA TRP A 521 38.85 -7.32 -41.23
C TRP A 521 39.79 -8.52 -41.35
N MET A 522 39.65 -9.54 -40.49
CA MET A 522 40.46 -10.77 -40.59
C MET A 522 40.16 -11.54 -41.89
N GLU A 523 38.91 -11.60 -42.33
CA GLU A 523 38.53 -12.23 -43.60
C GLU A 523 39.16 -11.51 -44.78
N GLY A 524 39.04 -10.17 -44.85
CA GLY A 524 39.70 -9.37 -45.89
C GLY A 524 41.22 -9.48 -45.86
N ALA A 525 41.84 -9.47 -44.67
CA ALA A 525 43.28 -9.67 -44.53
C ALA A 525 43.74 -11.04 -45.02
N MET A 526 42.95 -12.12 -44.79
CA MET A 526 43.26 -13.44 -45.33
C MET A 526 43.17 -13.45 -46.85
N GLU A 527 42.15 -12.81 -47.44
CA GLU A 527 42.00 -12.68 -48.89
C GLU A 527 43.19 -11.93 -49.52
N ASP A 528 43.54 -10.75 -48.99
CA ASP A 528 44.65 -9.92 -49.50
C ASP A 528 46.01 -10.63 -49.41
N LEU A 529 46.26 -11.37 -48.33
CA LEU A 529 47.51 -12.12 -48.14
C LEU A 529 47.64 -13.30 -49.11
N GLN A 530 46.51 -13.88 -49.51
CA GLN A 530 46.44 -15.01 -50.43
C GLN A 530 46.29 -14.58 -51.90
N ASP A 531 46.11 -13.28 -52.17
CA ASP A 531 45.86 -12.75 -53.50
C ASP A 531 47.01 -13.00 -54.47
N MET A 532 46.70 -13.40 -55.70
CA MET A 532 47.70 -13.69 -56.71
C MET A 532 48.09 -12.40 -57.44
N PHE A 533 49.38 -12.08 -57.43
CA PHE A 533 49.91 -10.88 -58.09
C PHE A 533 50.66 -11.21 -59.37
N ILE A 534 50.54 -10.33 -60.36
CA ILE A 534 51.28 -10.38 -61.63
C ILE A 534 52.08 -9.09 -61.73
N VAL A 535 53.40 -9.23 -61.93
CA VAL A 535 54.36 -8.12 -61.93
C VAL A 535 55.36 -8.33 -63.06
N HIS A 536 55.73 -7.23 -63.71
CA HIS A 536 56.65 -7.24 -64.85
C HIS A 536 57.88 -6.35 -64.62
N THR A 537 57.85 -5.56 -63.54
CA THR A 537 58.92 -4.63 -63.18
C THR A 537 59.30 -4.73 -61.70
N ILE A 538 60.52 -4.27 -61.39
CA ILE A 538 61.02 -4.19 -60.02
C ILE A 538 60.19 -3.19 -59.18
N GLU A 539 59.77 -2.07 -59.79
CA GLU A 539 59.04 -1.00 -59.10
C GLU A 539 57.66 -1.47 -58.62
N GLU A 540 56.97 -2.29 -59.43
CA GLU A 540 55.69 -2.90 -59.06
C GLU A 540 55.83 -3.82 -57.83
N VAL A 541 56.87 -4.68 -57.81
CA VAL A 541 57.14 -5.55 -56.65
C VAL A 541 57.50 -4.74 -55.40
N GLN A 542 58.29 -3.67 -55.55
CA GLN A 542 58.61 -2.79 -54.43
C GLN A 542 57.38 -2.10 -53.85
N SER A 543 56.44 -1.69 -54.71
CA SER A 543 55.15 -1.13 -54.27
C SER A 543 54.33 -2.15 -53.46
N LEU A 544 54.26 -3.41 -53.92
CA LEU A 544 53.60 -4.49 -53.20
C LEU A 544 54.27 -4.81 -51.85
N ILE A 545 55.60 -4.82 -51.81
CA ILE A 545 56.37 -5.00 -50.55
C ILE A 545 56.07 -3.85 -49.60
N ALA A 546 56.09 -2.60 -50.06
CA ALA A 546 55.79 -1.44 -49.23
C ALA A 546 54.36 -1.48 -48.67
N ALA A 547 53.38 -1.87 -49.49
CA ALA A 547 52.00 -2.06 -49.05
C ALA A 547 51.89 -3.16 -47.99
N HIS A 548 52.60 -4.28 -48.16
CA HIS A 548 52.63 -5.37 -47.18
C HIS A 548 53.32 -4.97 -45.87
N GLU A 549 54.40 -4.19 -45.92
CA GLU A 549 55.03 -3.60 -44.73
C GLU A 549 54.08 -2.65 -43.98
N GLN A 550 53.33 -1.82 -44.72
CA GLN A 550 52.32 -0.96 -44.12
C GLN A 550 51.18 -1.76 -43.47
N PHE A 551 50.74 -2.85 -44.10
CA PHE A 551 49.79 -3.79 -43.51
C PHE A 551 50.35 -4.40 -42.22
N LYS A 552 51.61 -4.89 -42.22
CA LYS A 552 52.26 -5.45 -41.02
C LYS A 552 52.32 -4.46 -39.85
N ALA A 553 52.48 -3.16 -40.14
CA ALA A 553 52.47 -2.13 -39.12
C ALA A 553 51.12 -2.00 -38.39
N THR A 554 50.00 -2.44 -39.00
CA THR A 554 48.67 -2.44 -38.37
C THR A 554 48.41 -3.65 -37.47
N LEU A 555 49.19 -4.74 -37.61
CA LEU A 555 48.97 -5.98 -36.85
C LEU A 555 49.06 -5.82 -35.32
N PRO A 556 49.95 -5.01 -34.73
CA PRO A 556 49.98 -4.80 -33.29
C PRO A 556 48.70 -4.15 -32.76
N GLU A 557 48.15 -3.18 -33.48
CA GLU A 557 46.87 -2.53 -33.14
C GLU A 557 45.71 -3.51 -33.27
N ALA A 558 45.71 -4.35 -34.31
CA ALA A 558 44.73 -5.42 -34.48
C ALA A 558 44.82 -6.49 -33.37
N ASP A 559 46.03 -6.84 -32.89
CA ASP A 559 46.18 -7.74 -31.74
C ASP A 559 45.66 -7.11 -30.44
N ALA A 560 45.87 -5.80 -30.26
CA ALA A 560 45.31 -5.07 -29.12
C ALA A 560 43.77 -5.08 -29.16
N GLU A 561 43.16 -4.91 -30.33
CA GLU A 561 41.71 -5.02 -30.52
C GLU A 561 41.21 -6.43 -30.22
N ARG A 562 41.89 -7.48 -30.70
CA ARG A 562 41.60 -8.88 -30.37
C ARG A 562 41.64 -9.11 -28.86
N GLN A 563 42.69 -8.64 -28.18
CA GLN A 563 42.85 -8.80 -26.73
C GLN A 563 41.72 -8.09 -25.98
N ALA A 564 41.31 -6.90 -26.43
CA ALA A 564 40.19 -6.18 -25.83
C ALA A 564 38.84 -6.91 -26.03
N ILE A 565 38.57 -7.46 -27.23
CA ILE A 565 37.39 -8.28 -27.50
C ILE A 565 37.35 -9.53 -26.59
N LEU A 566 38.47 -10.23 -26.44
CA LEU A 566 38.59 -11.38 -25.54
C LEU A 566 38.45 -10.96 -24.06
N GLY A 567 38.95 -9.79 -23.71
CA GLY A 567 38.81 -9.20 -22.37
C GLY A 567 37.34 -9.02 -21.98
N ILE A 568 36.49 -8.57 -22.90
CA ILE A 568 35.04 -8.43 -22.67
C ILE A 568 34.41 -9.79 -22.36
N HIS A 569 34.70 -10.82 -23.16
CA HIS A 569 34.17 -12.16 -22.93
C HIS A 569 34.65 -12.76 -21.59
N ASN A 570 35.92 -12.56 -21.24
CA ASN A 570 36.49 -13.01 -19.97
C ASN A 570 35.84 -12.31 -18.77
N GLU A 571 35.55 -11.01 -18.88
CA GLU A 571 34.88 -10.27 -17.80
C GLU A 571 33.44 -10.79 -17.61
N VAL A 572 32.71 -11.11 -18.69
CA VAL A 572 31.39 -11.76 -18.59
C VAL A 572 31.48 -13.11 -17.87
N GLN A 573 32.45 -13.96 -18.25
CA GLN A 573 32.65 -15.26 -17.58
C GLN A 573 32.99 -15.08 -16.09
N LYS A 574 33.83 -14.10 -15.75
CA LYS A 574 34.20 -13.78 -14.37
C LYS A 574 33.02 -13.27 -13.55
N ILE A 575 32.16 -12.42 -14.12
CA ILE A 575 30.92 -11.97 -13.46
C ILE A 575 30.00 -13.17 -13.24
N SER A 576 29.80 -14.02 -14.24
CA SER A 576 28.94 -15.22 -14.13
C SER A 576 29.44 -16.19 -13.04
N GLN A 577 30.75 -16.50 -13.03
CA GLN A 577 31.36 -17.39 -12.04
C GLN A 577 31.33 -16.81 -10.62
N SER A 578 31.63 -15.53 -10.45
CA SER A 578 31.71 -14.90 -9.12
C SER A 578 30.35 -14.77 -8.41
N TYR A 579 29.26 -14.63 -9.18
CA TYR A 579 27.91 -14.49 -8.64
C TYR A 579 27.02 -15.72 -8.82
N GLY A 580 27.55 -16.82 -9.38
CA GLY A 580 26.78 -18.07 -9.55
C GLY A 580 25.62 -17.96 -10.55
N ILE A 581 25.67 -16.98 -11.46
CA ILE A 581 24.70 -16.82 -12.55
C ILE A 581 24.99 -17.94 -13.56
N LYS A 582 23.96 -18.68 -14.01
CA LYS A 582 24.08 -19.85 -14.90
C LYS A 582 25.19 -19.66 -15.96
N ALA A 583 26.12 -20.61 -16.03
CA ALA A 583 27.35 -20.54 -16.83
C ALA A 583 27.14 -20.65 -18.36
N ASP A 584 25.92 -20.89 -18.82
CA ASP A 584 25.60 -21.24 -20.22
C ASP A 584 24.94 -20.08 -20.98
N ILE A 585 25.24 -18.84 -20.60
CA ILE A 585 24.72 -17.66 -21.29
C ILE A 585 25.58 -17.46 -22.54
N MET A 586 25.11 -18.01 -23.66
CA MET A 586 25.63 -17.68 -24.97
C MET A 586 25.28 -16.23 -25.34
N ASN A 587 26.16 -15.57 -26.08
CA ASN A 587 25.90 -14.22 -26.57
C ASN A 587 24.71 -14.23 -27.56
N PRO A 588 23.59 -13.56 -27.27
CA PRO A 588 22.42 -13.56 -28.16
C PRO A 588 22.58 -12.64 -29.38
N TYR A 589 23.59 -11.76 -29.38
CA TYR A 589 23.80 -10.73 -30.41
C TYR A 589 24.85 -11.10 -31.46
N SER A 590 25.61 -12.17 -31.27
CA SER A 590 26.67 -12.59 -32.18
C SER A 590 26.75 -14.10 -32.31
N THR A 591 26.92 -14.58 -33.54
CA THR A 591 27.21 -15.98 -33.85
C THR A 591 28.70 -16.30 -33.76
N ILE A 592 29.55 -15.28 -33.68
CA ILE A 592 31.01 -15.42 -33.72
C ILE A 592 31.51 -15.80 -32.33
N THR A 593 32.22 -16.92 -32.24
CA THR A 593 32.81 -17.39 -30.97
C THR A 593 34.22 -16.86 -30.77
N THR A 594 34.68 -16.81 -29.52
CA THR A 594 36.06 -16.45 -29.19
C THR A 594 37.08 -17.42 -29.80
N GLU A 595 36.74 -18.72 -29.87
CA GLU A 595 37.55 -19.74 -30.52
C GLU A 595 37.68 -19.49 -32.03
N GLU A 596 36.59 -19.10 -32.70
CA GLU A 596 36.63 -18.78 -34.13
C GLU A 596 37.54 -17.57 -34.42
N LEU A 597 37.44 -16.51 -33.61
CA LEU A 597 38.32 -15.34 -33.72
C LEU A 597 39.80 -15.71 -33.53
N LEU A 598 40.10 -16.53 -32.51
CA LEU A 598 41.46 -17.01 -32.26
C LEU A 598 42.00 -17.84 -33.44
N ASN A 599 41.19 -18.74 -33.98
CA ASN A 599 41.56 -19.57 -35.13
C ASN A 599 41.83 -18.74 -36.40
N LYS A 600 40.99 -17.72 -36.67
CA LYS A 600 41.20 -16.80 -37.81
C LYS A 600 42.45 -15.93 -37.61
N TRP A 601 42.68 -15.43 -36.40
CA TRP A 601 43.88 -14.65 -36.08
C TRP A 601 45.17 -15.44 -36.29
N GLU A 602 45.23 -16.70 -35.84
CA GLU A 602 46.38 -17.57 -36.06
C GLU A 602 46.63 -17.86 -37.55
N LYS A 603 45.56 -17.97 -38.36
CA LYS A 603 45.69 -18.08 -39.82
C LYS A 603 46.31 -16.83 -40.44
N VAL A 604 45.83 -15.63 -40.08
CA VAL A 604 46.40 -14.35 -40.55
C VAL A 604 47.88 -14.27 -40.18
N LYS A 605 48.24 -14.55 -38.92
CA LYS A 605 49.63 -14.58 -38.45
C LYS A 605 50.52 -15.54 -39.23
N LYS A 606 49.99 -16.69 -39.64
CA LYS A 606 50.72 -17.67 -40.44
C LYS A 606 50.90 -17.24 -41.90
N LEU A 607 49.93 -16.54 -42.47
CA LEU A 607 49.96 -16.06 -43.85
C LEU A 607 50.93 -14.90 -44.05
N VAL A 608 51.13 -14.04 -43.03
CA VAL A 608 52.02 -12.86 -43.14
C VAL A 608 53.46 -13.23 -43.52
N PRO A 609 54.16 -14.16 -42.83
CA PRO A 609 55.51 -14.57 -43.22
C PRO A 609 55.56 -15.32 -44.57
N GLN A 610 54.47 -16.01 -44.94
CA GLN A 610 54.39 -16.69 -46.23
C GLN A 610 54.34 -15.67 -47.37
N ARG A 611 53.54 -14.61 -47.19
CA ARG A 611 53.46 -13.50 -48.14
C ARG A 611 54.79 -12.76 -48.27
N ASP A 612 55.49 -12.52 -47.15
CA ASP A 612 56.85 -11.95 -47.16
C ASP A 612 57.80 -12.79 -48.02
N GLY A 613 57.79 -14.12 -47.82
CA GLY A 613 58.61 -15.05 -48.60
C GLY A 613 58.30 -14.99 -50.10
N SER A 614 57.02 -15.05 -50.48
CA SER A 614 56.60 -15.00 -51.88
C SER A 614 56.94 -13.67 -52.56
N LEU A 615 56.77 -12.53 -51.89
CA LEU A 615 57.14 -11.22 -52.43
C LEU A 615 58.66 -11.11 -52.60
N GLN A 616 59.45 -11.65 -51.67
CA GLN A 616 60.90 -11.61 -51.75
C GLN A 616 61.46 -12.53 -52.86
N GLU A 617 60.85 -13.70 -53.08
CA GLU A 617 61.16 -14.58 -54.20
C GLU A 617 60.89 -13.90 -55.55
N GLU A 618 59.74 -13.22 -55.67
CA GLU A 618 59.42 -12.47 -56.89
C GLU A 618 60.35 -11.26 -57.09
N MET A 619 60.71 -10.56 -56.02
CA MET A 619 61.71 -9.48 -56.07
C MET A 619 63.06 -9.97 -56.59
N ALA A 620 63.51 -11.14 -56.10
CA ALA A 620 64.75 -11.77 -56.57
C ALA A 620 64.65 -12.17 -58.06
N ARG A 621 63.49 -12.66 -58.49
CA ARG A 621 63.20 -13.00 -59.89
C ARG A 621 63.26 -11.76 -60.79
N GLN A 622 62.59 -10.67 -60.42
CA GLN A 622 62.62 -9.42 -61.19
C GLN A 622 64.02 -8.78 -61.24
N HIS A 623 64.81 -8.89 -60.16
CA HIS A 623 66.22 -8.51 -60.19
C HIS A 623 67.05 -9.39 -61.12
N ALA A 624 66.78 -10.70 -61.19
CA ALA A 624 67.44 -11.58 -62.15
C ALA A 624 67.09 -11.20 -63.60
N HIS A 625 65.82 -10.93 -63.90
CA HIS A 625 65.36 -10.45 -65.21
C HIS A 625 66.04 -9.15 -65.62
N GLU A 626 66.11 -8.15 -64.73
CA GLU A 626 66.78 -6.88 -65.00
C GLU A 626 68.30 -7.06 -65.24
N ARG A 627 68.95 -8.01 -64.55
CA ARG A 627 70.36 -8.36 -64.82
C ARG A 627 70.54 -8.94 -66.22
N LEU A 628 69.67 -9.88 -66.62
CA LEU A 628 69.70 -10.46 -67.97
C LEU A 628 69.49 -9.38 -69.04
N ARG A 629 68.47 -8.51 -68.87
CA ARG A 629 68.23 -7.37 -69.78
C ARG A 629 69.49 -6.51 -69.94
N ARG A 630 70.17 -6.17 -68.85
CA ARG A 630 71.42 -5.37 -68.90
C ARG A 630 72.59 -6.12 -69.52
N GLN A 631 72.73 -7.41 -69.26
CA GLN A 631 73.81 -8.23 -69.83
C GLN A 631 73.70 -8.28 -71.36
N PHE A 632 72.50 -8.63 -71.86
CA PHE A 632 72.22 -8.62 -73.30
C PHE A 632 72.44 -7.23 -73.91
N ALA A 633 71.90 -6.18 -73.28
CA ALA A 633 72.04 -4.81 -73.77
C ALA A 633 73.51 -4.35 -73.82
N ALA A 634 74.30 -4.68 -72.81
CA ALA A 634 75.73 -4.33 -72.77
C ALA A 634 76.51 -4.98 -73.92
N GLN A 635 76.21 -6.25 -74.25
CA GLN A 635 76.83 -6.93 -75.39
C GLN A 635 76.29 -6.41 -76.72
N ALA A 636 74.98 -6.27 -76.88
CA ALA A 636 74.35 -5.80 -78.11
C ALA A 636 74.79 -4.38 -78.48
N ASN A 637 74.91 -3.48 -77.51
CA ASN A 637 75.38 -2.10 -77.71
C ASN A 637 76.87 -2.01 -78.09
N LEU A 638 77.66 -3.07 -77.85
CA LEU A 638 79.05 -3.16 -78.33
C LEU A 638 79.11 -3.78 -79.74
N ILE A 639 78.33 -4.84 -79.95
CA ILE A 639 78.34 -5.62 -81.19
C ILE A 639 77.70 -4.84 -82.35
N GLY A 640 76.56 -4.19 -82.14
CA GLY A 640 75.85 -3.45 -83.19
C GLY A 640 76.75 -2.44 -83.91
N PRO A 641 77.36 -1.48 -83.20
CA PRO A 641 78.29 -0.51 -83.78
C PRO A 641 79.57 -1.14 -84.37
N TRP A 642 80.05 -2.25 -83.78
CA TRP A 642 81.21 -2.98 -84.30
C TRP A 642 80.93 -3.55 -85.69
N ILE A 643 79.75 -4.17 -85.90
CA ILE A 643 79.33 -4.70 -87.21
C ILE A 643 79.28 -3.57 -88.23
N GLN A 644 78.66 -2.44 -87.87
CA GLN A 644 78.57 -1.28 -88.76
C GLN A 644 79.96 -0.74 -89.15
N THR A 645 80.86 -0.61 -88.18
CA THR A 645 82.23 -0.11 -88.44
C THR A 645 82.99 -1.05 -89.38
N ARG A 646 82.87 -2.37 -89.19
CA ARG A 646 83.53 -3.35 -90.07
C ARG A 646 82.94 -3.39 -91.48
N MET A 647 81.62 -3.22 -91.61
CA MET A 647 81.00 -3.04 -92.93
C MET A 647 81.57 -1.82 -93.66
N GLU A 648 81.69 -0.69 -92.97
CA GLU A 648 82.26 0.54 -93.53
C GLU A 648 83.75 0.38 -93.91
N GLU A 649 84.53 -0.38 -93.13
CA GLU A 649 85.93 -0.67 -93.45
C GLU A 649 86.07 -1.57 -94.69
N ILE A 650 85.27 -2.64 -94.82
CA ILE A 650 85.29 -3.48 -96.03
C ILE A 650 84.97 -2.65 -97.27
N ALA A 651 83.98 -1.76 -97.17
CA ALA A 651 83.62 -0.85 -98.25
C ALA A 651 84.74 0.13 -98.61
N ARG A 652 85.61 0.51 -97.67
CA ARG A 652 86.79 1.36 -97.95
C ARG A 652 87.93 0.58 -98.61
N CYS A 653 88.19 -0.66 -98.17
CA CYS A 653 89.26 -1.49 -98.72
C CYS A 653 89.06 -1.78 -100.22
N SER A 654 87.81 -1.92 -100.69
CA SER A 654 87.52 -2.11 -102.11
C SER A 654 87.77 -0.87 -102.97
N LEU A 655 87.83 0.34 -102.39
CA LEU A 655 87.94 1.61 -103.10
C LEU A 655 89.38 2.16 -103.21
N ASP A 656 90.38 1.52 -102.60
CA ASP A 656 91.74 2.09 -102.49
C ASP A 656 92.62 1.82 -103.73
N ILE A 657 92.70 2.77 -104.65
CA ILE A 657 93.26 2.61 -106.02
C ILE A 657 94.80 2.44 -106.08
N ARG A 658 95.56 2.63 -104.98
CA ARG A 658 97.04 2.73 -105.04
C ARG A 658 97.81 1.46 -104.63
N GLY A 659 97.15 0.41 -104.16
CA GLY A 659 97.80 -0.83 -103.71
C GLY A 659 97.91 -1.89 -104.80
N ALA A 660 98.83 -2.84 -104.64
CA ALA A 660 98.80 -4.08 -105.42
C ALA A 660 97.53 -4.88 -105.06
N LEU A 661 96.99 -5.65 -106.02
CA LEU A 661 95.83 -6.50 -105.75
C LEU A 661 96.11 -7.51 -104.65
N GLU A 662 97.37 -7.94 -104.54
CA GLU A 662 97.88 -8.79 -103.48
C GLU A 662 97.79 -8.15 -102.09
N ASP A 663 98.03 -6.84 -101.97
CA ASP A 663 97.96 -6.11 -100.70
C ASP A 663 96.51 -5.93 -100.25
N GLN A 664 95.62 -5.56 -101.18
CA GLN A 664 94.18 -5.45 -100.92
C GLN A 664 93.59 -6.80 -100.50
N MET A 665 93.97 -7.86 -101.20
CA MET A 665 93.59 -9.22 -100.87
C MET A 665 94.08 -9.62 -99.47
N THR A 666 95.34 -9.31 -99.14
CA THR A 666 95.90 -9.59 -97.81
C THR A 666 95.16 -8.83 -96.72
N GLN A 667 94.79 -7.55 -96.97
CA GLN A 667 93.99 -6.76 -96.04
C GLN A 667 92.57 -7.30 -95.86
N LEU A 668 91.89 -7.71 -96.94
CA LEU A 668 90.55 -8.30 -96.86
C LEU A 668 90.58 -9.67 -96.16
N LYS A 669 91.57 -10.53 -96.42
CA LYS A 669 91.77 -11.79 -95.69
C LYS A 669 92.10 -11.55 -94.21
N GLN A 670 92.82 -10.47 -93.89
CA GLN A 670 93.03 -10.06 -92.50
C GLN A 670 91.74 -9.59 -91.83
N CYS A 671 90.91 -8.80 -92.52
CA CYS A 671 89.59 -8.39 -92.04
C CYS A 671 88.66 -9.59 -91.84
N GLU A 672 88.69 -10.57 -92.76
CA GLU A 672 87.95 -11.82 -92.65
C GLU A 672 88.39 -12.61 -91.41
N HIS A 673 89.69 -12.74 -91.18
CA HIS A 673 90.21 -13.38 -89.97
C HIS A 673 89.75 -12.68 -88.69
N VAL A 674 89.74 -11.34 -88.67
CA VAL A 674 89.23 -10.56 -87.52
C VAL A 674 87.72 -10.77 -87.32
N ILE A 675 86.94 -10.85 -88.41
CA ILE A 675 85.51 -11.12 -88.34
C ILE A 675 85.25 -12.52 -87.82
N VAL A 676 85.90 -13.54 -88.38
CA VAL A 676 85.78 -14.93 -87.91
C VAL A 676 86.19 -15.06 -86.45
N ALA A 677 87.27 -14.38 -86.03
CA ALA A 677 87.70 -14.36 -84.62
C ALA A 677 86.69 -13.69 -83.67
N TYR A 678 85.80 -12.83 -84.17
CA TYR A 678 84.78 -12.16 -83.38
C TYR A 678 83.49 -12.98 -83.22
N LYS A 679 83.33 -14.08 -83.99
CA LYS A 679 82.16 -14.98 -83.95
C LYS A 679 81.76 -15.46 -82.54
N PRO A 680 82.69 -15.83 -81.62
CA PRO A 680 82.31 -16.25 -80.27
C PRO A 680 81.56 -15.19 -79.46
N ASN A 681 81.76 -13.89 -79.75
CA ASN A 681 81.03 -12.82 -79.07
C ASN A 681 79.57 -12.75 -79.52
N ILE A 682 79.29 -13.08 -80.78
CA ILE A 682 77.92 -13.21 -81.30
C ILE A 682 77.22 -14.41 -80.67
N ASP A 683 77.93 -15.54 -80.57
CA ASP A 683 77.40 -16.76 -79.94
C ASP A 683 77.11 -16.56 -78.45
N LYS A 684 77.93 -15.76 -77.77
CA LYS A 684 77.66 -15.35 -76.39
C LYS A 684 76.40 -14.49 -76.27
N LEU A 685 76.21 -13.51 -77.17
CA LEU A 685 74.99 -12.69 -77.19
C LEU A 685 73.74 -13.53 -77.48
N GLU A 686 73.84 -14.52 -78.38
CA GLU A 686 72.79 -15.49 -78.66
C GLU A 686 72.43 -16.32 -77.40
N GLY A 687 73.44 -16.75 -76.63
CA GLY A 687 73.24 -17.40 -75.34
C GLY A 687 72.55 -16.49 -74.31
N ASP A 688 72.96 -15.23 -74.22
CA ASP A 688 72.31 -14.24 -73.34
C ASP A 688 70.83 -14.01 -73.76
N HIS A 689 70.54 -14.01 -75.07
CA HIS A 689 69.17 -13.90 -75.61
C HIS A 689 68.31 -15.12 -75.27
N GLN A 690 68.87 -16.32 -75.39
CA GLN A 690 68.19 -17.58 -75.05
C GLN A 690 67.77 -17.59 -73.57
N LEU A 691 68.66 -17.19 -72.66
CA LEU A 691 68.35 -17.08 -71.23
C LEU A 691 67.22 -16.08 -70.94
N ILE A 692 67.18 -14.96 -71.67
CA ILE A 692 66.10 -13.96 -71.58
C ILE A 692 64.76 -14.57 -72.00
N GLN A 693 64.72 -15.29 -73.12
CA GLN A 693 63.49 -15.94 -73.63
C GLN A 693 63.00 -17.06 -72.70
N GLU A 694 63.90 -17.89 -72.18
CA GLU A 694 63.58 -18.94 -71.20
C GLU A 694 63.04 -18.34 -69.89
N SER A 695 63.49 -17.15 -69.52
CA SER A 695 62.95 -16.37 -68.40
C SER A 695 61.66 -15.60 -68.72
N LEU A 696 61.10 -15.75 -69.92
CA LEU A 696 59.87 -15.10 -70.40
C LEU A 696 59.94 -13.56 -70.40
N VAL A 697 61.12 -13.00 -70.62
CA VAL A 697 61.34 -11.55 -70.72
C VAL A 697 61.41 -11.17 -72.20
N PHE A 698 60.50 -10.34 -72.67
CA PHE A 698 60.41 -9.98 -74.10
C PHE A 698 60.79 -8.53 -74.40
N ASP A 699 60.88 -7.70 -73.36
CA ASP A 699 61.22 -6.30 -73.46
C ASP A 699 62.62 -6.01 -72.90
N ASN A 700 63.33 -5.09 -73.56
CA ASN A 700 64.61 -4.59 -73.07
C ASN A 700 64.74 -3.09 -73.28
N LYS A 701 64.58 -2.32 -72.20
CA LYS A 701 64.69 -0.85 -72.21
C LYS A 701 66.13 -0.33 -72.33
N HIS A 702 67.14 -1.19 -72.25
CA HIS A 702 68.56 -0.79 -72.18
C HIS A 702 69.28 -0.81 -73.53
N THR A 703 68.63 -1.27 -74.60
CA THR A 703 69.19 -1.29 -75.95
C THR A 703 68.10 -1.15 -77.00
N ASN A 704 68.43 -0.49 -78.12
CA ASN A 704 67.58 -0.44 -79.31
C ASN A 704 67.89 -1.59 -80.28
N TYR A 705 68.97 -2.35 -80.04
CA TYR A 705 69.34 -3.50 -80.86
C TYR A 705 68.60 -4.74 -80.36
N THR A 706 67.75 -5.29 -81.22
CA THR A 706 67.16 -6.62 -80.99
C THR A 706 68.10 -7.70 -81.53
N MET A 707 67.92 -8.96 -81.08
CA MET A 707 68.76 -10.05 -81.57
C MET A 707 68.65 -10.21 -83.10
N GLU A 708 67.47 -9.98 -83.67
CA GLU A 708 67.27 -9.99 -85.12
C GLU A 708 68.11 -8.94 -85.86
N HIS A 709 68.23 -7.72 -85.32
CA HIS A 709 69.10 -6.70 -85.93
C HIS A 709 70.57 -7.16 -85.96
N ILE A 710 71.03 -7.85 -84.92
CA ILE A 710 72.41 -8.34 -84.83
C ILE A 710 72.64 -9.53 -85.76
N ARG A 711 71.71 -10.49 -85.83
CA ARG A 711 71.78 -11.65 -86.74
C ARG A 711 71.86 -11.20 -88.19
N VAL A 712 70.92 -10.37 -88.64
CA VAL A 712 70.90 -9.85 -90.02
C VAL A 712 72.16 -9.04 -90.32
N GLY A 713 72.58 -8.16 -89.40
CA GLY A 713 73.79 -7.38 -89.57
C GLY A 713 75.05 -8.25 -89.70
N TRP A 714 75.16 -9.32 -88.91
CA TRP A 714 76.30 -10.23 -88.95
C TRP A 714 76.35 -11.08 -90.22
N GLU A 715 75.22 -11.64 -90.65
CA GLU A 715 75.13 -12.42 -91.89
C GLU A 715 75.44 -11.56 -93.12
N LEU A 716 74.95 -10.32 -93.14
CA LEU A 716 75.24 -9.38 -94.21
C LEU A 716 76.74 -8.99 -94.22
N LEU A 717 77.39 -8.90 -93.06
CA LEU A 717 78.83 -8.61 -92.97
C LEU A 717 79.66 -9.76 -93.57
N LEU A 718 79.34 -11.01 -93.23
CA LEU A 718 80.01 -12.21 -93.75
C LEU A 718 79.86 -12.35 -95.26
N THR A 719 78.65 -12.15 -95.78
CA THR A 719 78.40 -12.24 -97.22
C THR A 719 79.10 -11.11 -97.99
N THR A 720 79.15 -9.91 -97.43
CA THR A 720 79.82 -8.76 -98.05
C THR A 720 81.34 -8.97 -98.15
N ILE A 721 81.98 -9.49 -97.10
CA ILE A 721 83.42 -9.75 -97.15
C ILE A 721 83.76 -10.91 -98.09
N ALA A 722 82.99 -12.01 -98.07
CA ALA A 722 83.21 -13.13 -98.98
C ALA A 722 83.06 -12.72 -100.45
N ARG A 723 82.05 -11.89 -100.77
CA ARG A 723 81.84 -11.37 -102.12
C ARG A 723 83.01 -10.49 -102.57
N THR A 724 83.44 -9.54 -101.73
CA THR A 724 84.55 -8.63 -102.08
C THR A 724 85.89 -9.35 -102.21
N ILE A 725 86.16 -10.36 -101.39
CA ILE A 725 87.34 -11.24 -101.55
C ILE A 725 87.29 -11.96 -102.90
N ASN A 726 86.16 -12.60 -103.24
CA ASN A 726 86.01 -13.33 -104.50
C ASN A 726 86.12 -12.42 -105.73
N GLU A 727 85.60 -11.20 -105.65
CA GLU A 727 85.76 -10.18 -106.69
C GLU A 727 87.24 -9.85 -106.93
N ILE A 728 88.05 -9.71 -105.87
CA ILE A 728 89.50 -9.47 -105.99
C ILE A 728 90.24 -10.73 -106.49
N GLU A 729 89.89 -11.95 -106.06
CA GLU A 729 90.49 -13.20 -106.58
C GLU A 729 90.30 -13.35 -108.08
N THR A 730 89.09 -13.09 -108.55
CA THR A 730 88.74 -13.18 -109.97
C THR A 730 89.58 -12.19 -110.79
N GLN A 731 89.80 -10.98 -110.27
CA GLN A 731 90.63 -9.98 -110.94
C GLN A 731 92.11 -10.39 -111.03
N ILE A 732 92.64 -11.08 -110.01
CA ILE A 732 94.01 -11.61 -110.03
C ILE A 732 94.14 -12.71 -111.10
N LEU A 733 93.18 -13.63 -111.17
CA LEU A 733 93.17 -14.72 -112.15
C LEU A 733 93.16 -14.23 -113.60
N THR A 734 92.34 -13.21 -113.92
CA THR A 734 92.27 -12.63 -115.27
C THR A 734 93.60 -12.03 -115.71
N ARG A 735 94.29 -11.33 -114.81
CA ARG A 735 95.61 -10.75 -115.08
C ARG A 735 96.62 -11.83 -115.48
N ASP A 736 96.67 -12.92 -114.71
CA ASP A 736 97.66 -13.97 -114.87
C ASP A 736 97.40 -14.86 -116.11
N ALA A 737 96.13 -15.18 -116.41
CA ALA A 737 95.77 -16.03 -117.55
C ALA A 737 96.05 -15.38 -118.92
N LYS A 738 95.96 -14.04 -119.01
CA LYS A 738 96.13 -13.28 -120.26
C LYS A 738 97.53 -12.69 -120.43
N GLY A 739 98.45 -12.96 -119.50
CA GLY A 739 99.84 -12.48 -119.58
C GLY A 739 99.98 -10.95 -119.51
N ILE A 740 99.07 -10.25 -118.83
CA ILE A 740 99.06 -8.78 -118.75
C ILE A 740 100.08 -8.33 -117.69
N SER A 741 100.98 -7.41 -118.04
CA SER A 741 101.95 -6.87 -117.07
C SER A 741 101.26 -6.01 -116.00
N GLN A 742 101.81 -5.97 -114.78
CA GLN A 742 101.21 -5.21 -113.67
C GLN A 742 101.10 -3.70 -113.96
N GLN A 743 101.99 -3.17 -114.80
CA GLN A 743 101.96 -1.78 -115.24
C GLN A 743 100.81 -1.52 -116.22
N GLN A 744 100.58 -2.42 -117.18
CA GLN A 744 99.43 -2.33 -118.11
C GLN A 744 98.10 -2.54 -117.38
N MET A 745 98.04 -3.44 -116.40
CA MET A 745 96.82 -3.64 -115.61
C MET A 745 96.50 -2.41 -114.75
N ASN A 746 97.53 -1.76 -114.19
CA ASN A 746 97.36 -0.49 -113.47
C ASN A 746 96.96 0.66 -114.40
N GLU A 747 97.45 0.69 -115.64
CA GLU A 747 96.99 1.65 -116.66
C GLU A 747 95.53 1.41 -117.04
N PHE A 748 95.12 0.16 -117.27
CA PHE A 748 93.72 -0.17 -117.52
C PHE A 748 92.82 0.17 -116.33
N ARG A 749 93.25 -0.09 -115.08
CA ARG A 749 92.52 0.33 -113.87
C ARG A 749 92.45 1.84 -113.73
N SER A 750 93.55 2.55 -113.96
CA SER A 750 93.57 4.01 -113.88
C SER A 750 92.68 4.63 -114.96
N SER A 751 92.63 4.02 -116.14
CA SER A 751 91.77 4.47 -117.23
C SER A 751 90.30 4.20 -116.89
N PHE A 752 89.97 2.99 -116.43
CA PHE A 752 88.63 2.62 -116.01
C PHE A 752 88.14 3.48 -114.84
N SER A 753 88.96 3.71 -113.81
CA SER A 753 88.61 4.56 -112.67
C SER A 753 88.54 6.05 -113.02
N HIS A 754 89.25 6.52 -114.05
CA HIS A 754 89.15 7.90 -114.51
C HIS A 754 87.77 8.17 -115.15
N PHE A 755 87.22 7.17 -115.84
CA PHE A 755 85.92 7.28 -116.51
C PHE A 755 84.75 6.75 -115.66
N ASP A 756 84.97 5.94 -114.62
CA ASP A 756 83.95 5.58 -113.61
C ASP A 756 83.65 6.76 -112.66
N ARG A 757 82.69 7.61 -113.05
CA ARG A 757 82.27 8.77 -112.26
C ARG A 757 81.56 8.42 -110.96
N LYS A 758 80.91 7.25 -110.88
CA LYS A 758 80.10 6.83 -109.72
C LYS A 758 80.90 6.02 -108.70
N LYS A 759 82.12 5.60 -109.04
CA LYS A 759 83.01 4.79 -108.20
C LYS A 759 82.32 3.54 -107.65
N ASN A 760 81.39 2.98 -108.42
CA ASN A 760 80.63 1.79 -108.06
C ASN A 760 81.23 0.52 -108.72
N GLY A 761 82.37 0.65 -109.43
CA GLY A 761 83.05 -0.46 -110.07
C GLY A 761 82.46 -0.87 -111.42
N ALA A 762 81.60 -0.04 -112.02
CA ALA A 762 80.98 -0.29 -113.32
C ALA A 762 80.91 0.98 -114.17
N MET A 763 81.31 0.88 -115.45
CA MET A 763 81.25 2.01 -116.39
C MET A 763 79.95 1.98 -117.18
N GLU A 764 79.20 3.09 -117.18
CA GLU A 764 77.97 3.21 -117.95
C GLU A 764 78.27 3.34 -119.45
N THR A 765 77.27 3.08 -120.30
CA THR A 765 77.43 3.06 -121.76
C THR A 765 78.08 4.33 -122.31
N ASP A 766 77.74 5.48 -121.76
CA ASP A 766 78.27 6.78 -122.18
C ASP A 766 79.73 6.98 -121.75
N ASP A 767 80.10 6.50 -120.56
CA ASP A 767 81.48 6.57 -120.06
C ASP A 767 82.40 5.59 -120.82
N PHE A 768 81.90 4.40 -121.16
CA PHE A 768 82.63 3.43 -121.98
C PHE A 768 82.82 3.93 -123.41
N ARG A 769 81.81 4.59 -123.99
CA ARG A 769 81.94 5.25 -125.29
C ARG A 769 83.01 6.33 -125.29
N ALA A 770 83.04 7.17 -124.25
CA ALA A 770 84.06 8.20 -124.10
C ALA A 770 85.47 7.60 -123.98
N CYS A 771 85.61 6.47 -123.28
CA CYS A 771 86.86 5.73 -123.20
C CYS A 771 87.33 5.23 -124.58
N LEU A 772 86.46 4.58 -125.36
CA LEU A 772 86.82 4.08 -126.70
C LEU A 772 87.25 5.20 -127.67
N ILE A 773 86.59 6.35 -127.63
CA ILE A 773 87.00 7.53 -128.41
C ILE A 773 88.40 7.99 -128.00
N SER A 774 88.69 8.03 -126.69
CA SER A 774 90.00 8.42 -126.16
C SER A 774 91.12 7.42 -126.53
N MET A 775 90.78 6.16 -126.83
CA MET A 775 91.72 5.12 -127.24
C MET A 775 91.97 5.11 -128.75
N GLY A 776 91.30 5.99 -129.51
CA GLY A 776 91.54 6.20 -130.94
C GLY A 776 90.52 5.56 -131.89
N TYR A 777 89.41 5.00 -131.38
CA TYR A 777 88.32 4.48 -132.22
C TYR A 777 87.45 5.62 -132.75
N ASP A 778 87.28 5.69 -134.07
CA ASP A 778 86.59 6.79 -134.76
C ASP A 778 85.06 6.62 -134.72
N LEU A 779 84.47 6.86 -133.54
CA LEU A 779 83.04 6.68 -133.23
C LEU A 779 82.24 7.99 -133.34
N VAL A 780 82.54 8.81 -134.36
CA VAL A 780 81.96 10.16 -134.55
C VAL A 780 80.49 10.09 -134.98
N TRP A 781 79.64 10.87 -134.29
CA TRP A 781 78.18 10.84 -134.34
C TRP A 781 77.51 11.08 -135.71
N TYR A 782 78.20 11.69 -136.68
CA TYR A 782 77.58 12.17 -137.93
C TYR A 782 77.48 11.12 -139.05
N PHE A 783 78.13 9.96 -138.93
CA PHE A 783 78.01 8.85 -139.91
C PHE A 783 77.33 7.64 -139.27
N LYS A 784 76.24 7.16 -139.90
CA LYS A 784 75.38 6.04 -139.44
C LYS A 784 76.15 4.73 -139.17
N CYS A 785 77.35 4.57 -139.73
CA CYS A 785 78.19 3.39 -139.51
C CYS A 785 78.84 3.35 -138.12
N GLY A 786 79.18 4.50 -137.50
CA GLY A 786 79.90 4.53 -136.22
C GLY A 786 79.08 4.01 -135.02
N TRP A 787 77.75 4.11 -135.08
CA TRP A 787 76.85 3.56 -134.05
C TRP A 787 76.69 2.04 -134.14
N VAL A 788 76.77 1.48 -135.35
CA VAL A 788 76.70 0.03 -135.56
C VAL A 788 77.96 -0.64 -135.02
N GLU A 789 79.12 -0.01 -135.24
CA GLU A 789 80.40 -0.45 -134.65
C GLU A 789 80.36 -0.42 -133.11
N PHE A 790 79.90 0.68 -132.51
CA PHE A 790 79.78 0.78 -131.04
C PHE A 790 78.77 -0.21 -130.46
N ALA A 791 77.62 -0.41 -131.10
CA ALA A 791 76.61 -1.38 -130.65
C ALA A 791 77.13 -2.82 -130.72
N ARG A 792 77.92 -3.14 -131.76
CA ARG A 792 78.59 -4.45 -131.89
C ARG A 792 79.64 -4.66 -130.80
N ILE A 793 80.46 -3.64 -130.53
CA ILE A 793 81.45 -3.68 -129.43
C ILE A 793 80.74 -3.84 -128.08
N MET A 794 79.67 -3.08 -127.84
CA MET A 794 78.88 -3.16 -126.61
C MET A 794 78.25 -4.55 -126.41
N MET A 795 77.75 -5.19 -127.47
CA MET A 795 77.27 -6.59 -127.40
C MET A 795 78.38 -7.58 -127.01
N LEU A 796 79.62 -7.33 -127.44
CA LEU A 796 80.76 -8.19 -127.13
C LEU A 796 81.21 -8.03 -125.67
N VAL A 797 81.13 -6.80 -125.14
CA VAL A 797 81.59 -6.45 -123.79
C VAL A 797 80.49 -6.69 -122.74
N ASP A 798 79.23 -6.51 -123.10
CA ASP A 798 78.06 -6.72 -122.23
C ASP A 798 77.09 -7.72 -122.87
N SER A 799 77.49 -8.99 -122.89
CA SER A 799 76.68 -10.11 -123.38
C SER A 799 75.37 -10.30 -122.59
N SER A 800 75.27 -9.71 -121.39
CA SER A 800 74.10 -9.74 -120.52
C SER A 800 73.09 -8.61 -120.76
N GLY A 801 73.43 -7.59 -121.56
CA GLY A 801 72.56 -6.47 -121.88
C GLY A 801 72.21 -5.57 -120.69
N THR A 802 73.11 -5.47 -119.71
CA THR A 802 72.91 -4.73 -118.45
C THR A 802 73.09 -3.22 -118.60
N GLY A 803 73.68 -2.75 -119.71
CA GLY A 803 73.96 -1.34 -119.97
C GLY A 803 75.16 -0.80 -119.17
N VAL A 804 75.90 -1.67 -118.49
CA VAL A 804 77.08 -1.33 -117.70
C VAL A 804 78.20 -2.28 -118.05
N VAL A 805 79.36 -1.71 -118.35
CA VAL A 805 80.58 -2.45 -118.62
C VAL A 805 81.31 -2.67 -117.31
N SER A 806 81.37 -3.93 -116.89
CA SER A 806 82.21 -4.34 -115.76
C SER A 806 83.69 -4.17 -116.12
N PHE A 807 84.53 -3.94 -115.11
CA PHE A 807 85.98 -3.87 -115.33
C PHE A 807 86.54 -5.15 -115.97
N GLN A 808 85.94 -6.31 -115.67
CA GLN A 808 86.32 -7.59 -116.26
C GLN A 808 86.03 -7.63 -117.77
N SER A 809 84.80 -7.27 -118.16
CA SER A 809 84.40 -7.19 -119.55
C SER A 809 85.26 -6.22 -120.37
N PHE A 810 85.65 -5.10 -119.75
CA PHE A 810 86.52 -4.09 -120.35
C PHE A 810 87.90 -4.66 -120.72
N ILE A 811 88.52 -5.41 -119.80
CA ILE A 811 89.81 -6.08 -120.04
C ILE A 811 89.69 -7.16 -121.12
N ASP A 812 88.59 -7.92 -121.12
CA ASP A 812 88.37 -8.99 -122.07
C ASP A 812 88.23 -8.49 -123.51
N PHE A 813 87.60 -7.33 -123.69
CA PHE A 813 87.52 -6.66 -124.98
C PHE A 813 88.90 -6.20 -125.48
N MET A 814 89.64 -5.47 -124.64
CA MET A 814 90.94 -4.88 -125.01
C MET A 814 92.00 -5.90 -125.43
N THR A 815 91.87 -7.15 -124.96
CA THR A 815 92.82 -8.23 -125.26
C THR A 815 92.44 -9.07 -126.48
N ARG A 816 91.19 -9.01 -126.97
CA ARG A 816 90.67 -9.91 -128.01
C ARG A 816 90.94 -9.44 -129.45
N GLU A 817 91.14 -8.15 -129.70
CA GLU A 817 91.40 -7.60 -131.05
C GLU A 817 92.79 -7.91 -131.64
N THR A 818 93.67 -8.64 -130.94
CA THR A 818 95.09 -8.79 -131.32
C THR A 818 95.50 -10.19 -131.85
N ALA A 819 94.58 -11.10 -132.20
CA ALA A 819 94.90 -12.49 -132.64
C ALA A 819 94.08 -13.04 -133.85
N ASP A 820 94.70 -13.79 -134.80
CA ASP A 820 94.13 -14.39 -136.05
C ASP A 820 93.80 -15.91 -135.96
N THR A 821 92.76 -16.45 -136.67
CA THR A 821 92.36 -17.90 -136.75
C THR A 821 91.73 -18.38 -138.11
N ASP A 822 91.90 -19.66 -138.53
CA ASP A 822 91.55 -20.33 -139.86
C ASP A 822 90.05 -20.77 -140.10
N THR A 823 89.61 -21.01 -141.36
CA THR A 823 88.17 -21.14 -141.81
C THR A 823 87.68 -22.49 -142.43
N ALA A 824 86.35 -22.69 -142.46
CA ALA A 824 85.59 -23.91 -142.83
C ALA A 824 85.88 -24.53 -144.22
N GLU A 825 86.09 -23.71 -145.24
CA GLU A 825 86.20 -24.17 -146.64
C GLU A 825 87.46 -25.00 -146.89
N GLN A 826 88.55 -24.71 -146.16
CA GLN A 826 89.81 -25.46 -146.26
C GLN A 826 89.67 -26.90 -145.76
N VAL A 827 88.77 -27.14 -144.79
CA VAL A 827 88.52 -28.47 -144.22
C VAL A 827 87.65 -29.31 -145.17
N VAL A 828 86.66 -28.72 -145.84
CA VAL A 828 85.85 -29.40 -146.87
C VAL A 828 86.72 -29.88 -148.03
N ALA A 829 87.65 -29.02 -148.49
CA ALA A 829 88.57 -29.37 -149.57
C ALA A 829 89.44 -30.59 -149.23
N SER A 830 89.85 -30.71 -147.96
CA SER A 830 90.65 -31.83 -147.47
C SER A 830 89.89 -33.16 -147.52
N PHE A 831 88.59 -33.16 -147.18
CA PHE A 831 87.75 -34.37 -147.26
C PHE A 831 87.38 -34.80 -148.68
N ARG A 832 87.28 -33.86 -149.63
CA ARG A 832 87.06 -34.21 -151.04
C ARG A 832 88.20 -35.03 -151.64
N ILE A 833 89.44 -34.71 -151.25
CA ILE A 833 90.63 -35.47 -151.65
C ILE A 833 90.56 -36.91 -151.12
N LEU A 834 90.18 -37.08 -149.85
CA LEU A 834 90.02 -38.40 -149.20
C LEU A 834 88.96 -39.29 -149.88
N ALA A 835 87.89 -38.69 -150.43
CA ALA A 835 86.80 -39.40 -151.11
C ALA A 835 87.09 -39.80 -152.58
N THR A 836 88.32 -39.57 -153.07
CA THR A 836 88.70 -39.81 -154.49
C THR A 836 87.78 -39.09 -155.48
N ASP A 837 87.51 -37.80 -155.23
CA ASP A 837 86.61 -36.93 -156.03
C ASP A 837 85.15 -37.39 -156.12
N LYS A 838 84.73 -38.34 -155.28
CA LYS A 838 83.31 -38.67 -155.13
C LYS A 838 82.63 -37.64 -154.22
N PRO A 839 81.35 -37.32 -154.49
CA PRO A 839 80.58 -36.42 -153.63
C PRO A 839 80.16 -37.05 -152.29
N TYR A 840 80.60 -38.28 -152.02
CA TYR A 840 80.36 -39.02 -150.79
C TYR A 840 81.62 -39.79 -150.40
N ILE A 841 81.79 -40.08 -149.11
CA ILE A 841 82.89 -40.91 -148.59
C ILE A 841 82.32 -42.15 -147.90
N LEU A 842 82.97 -43.29 -148.02
CA LEU A 842 82.54 -44.52 -147.37
C LEU A 842 83.13 -44.64 -145.96
N VAL A 843 82.40 -45.31 -145.07
CA VAL A 843 82.83 -45.62 -143.69
C VAL A 843 84.19 -46.33 -143.68
N GLU A 844 84.41 -47.24 -144.64
CA GLU A 844 85.67 -47.96 -144.78
C GLU A 844 86.81 -47.06 -145.28
N GLU A 845 86.52 -46.07 -146.13
CA GLU A 845 87.50 -45.09 -146.60
C GLU A 845 87.95 -44.17 -145.43
N LEU A 846 87.01 -43.72 -144.58
CA LEU A 846 87.33 -42.94 -143.38
C LEU A 846 88.15 -43.75 -142.35
N ARG A 847 87.79 -45.01 -142.08
CA ARG A 847 88.55 -45.87 -141.15
C ARG A 847 89.93 -46.25 -141.66
N ARG A 848 90.16 -46.20 -142.98
CA ARG A 848 91.46 -46.50 -143.57
C ARG A 848 92.41 -45.31 -143.51
N GLU A 849 91.91 -44.12 -143.81
CA GLU A 849 92.74 -42.92 -144.00
C GLU A 849 92.86 -42.03 -142.74
N LEU A 850 91.94 -42.16 -141.76
CA LEU A 850 91.98 -41.38 -140.50
C LEU A 850 92.28 -42.25 -139.28
N PRO A 851 92.87 -41.68 -138.21
CA PRO A 851 93.06 -42.36 -136.93
C PRO A 851 91.72 -42.89 -136.37
N PRO A 852 91.72 -44.04 -135.66
CA PRO A 852 90.49 -44.78 -135.34
C PRO A 852 89.43 -43.96 -134.58
N GLU A 853 89.83 -43.13 -133.62
CA GLU A 853 88.90 -42.29 -132.84
C GLU A 853 88.28 -41.17 -133.67
N GLN A 854 89.05 -40.57 -134.58
CA GLN A 854 88.57 -39.51 -135.47
C GLN A 854 87.69 -40.06 -136.57
N ALA A 855 88.05 -41.23 -137.12
CA ALA A 855 87.23 -41.94 -138.08
C ALA A 855 85.84 -42.26 -137.49
N GLU A 856 85.77 -42.82 -136.28
CA GLU A 856 84.47 -43.10 -135.64
C GLU A 856 83.69 -41.83 -135.30
N TYR A 857 84.36 -40.78 -134.85
CA TYR A 857 83.72 -39.50 -134.60
C TYR A 857 83.10 -38.92 -135.88
N CYS A 858 83.83 -38.94 -137.00
CA CYS A 858 83.32 -38.53 -138.30
C CYS A 858 82.16 -39.42 -138.77
N ILE A 859 82.26 -40.75 -138.62
CA ILE A 859 81.18 -41.68 -139.01
C ILE A 859 79.90 -41.42 -138.20
N MET A 860 80.03 -41.12 -136.91
CA MET A 860 78.88 -40.88 -136.03
C MET A 860 78.20 -39.53 -136.32
N ARG A 861 78.96 -38.54 -136.79
CA ARG A 861 78.49 -37.14 -136.93
C ARG A 861 78.21 -36.74 -138.38
N MET A 862 78.75 -37.46 -139.37
CA MET A 862 78.46 -37.25 -140.78
C MET A 862 77.11 -37.91 -141.14
N PRO A 863 76.18 -37.17 -141.77
CA PRO A 863 74.92 -37.75 -142.21
C PRO A 863 75.11 -38.67 -143.43
N PRO A 864 74.23 -39.68 -143.62
CA PRO A 864 74.28 -40.55 -144.79
C PRO A 864 73.92 -39.79 -146.08
N TYR A 865 74.62 -40.10 -147.16
CA TYR A 865 74.46 -39.45 -148.47
C TYR A 865 73.25 -40.02 -149.23
N THR A 866 72.34 -39.15 -149.69
CA THR A 866 71.02 -39.53 -150.25
C THR A 866 70.90 -39.41 -151.78
N GLY A 867 72.01 -39.23 -152.52
CA GLY A 867 72.01 -39.07 -153.98
C GLY A 867 71.86 -40.38 -154.79
N HIS A 868 71.17 -40.32 -155.94
CA HIS A 868 70.93 -41.46 -156.83
C HIS A 868 72.26 -42.05 -157.38
N GLY A 869 72.52 -43.34 -157.09
CA GLY A 869 73.70 -44.08 -157.55
C GLY A 869 74.74 -44.40 -156.47
N ALA A 870 74.48 -44.04 -155.21
CA ALA A 870 75.37 -44.36 -154.09
C ALA A 870 75.13 -45.80 -153.58
N PRO A 871 76.21 -46.58 -153.32
CA PRO A 871 76.11 -47.87 -152.65
C PRO A 871 75.65 -47.70 -151.18
N PRO A 872 75.05 -48.74 -150.57
CA PRO A 872 74.59 -48.67 -149.18
C PRO A 872 75.77 -48.37 -148.24
N GLY A 873 75.69 -47.28 -147.45
CA GLY A 873 76.70 -46.91 -146.45
C GLY A 873 77.60 -45.68 -146.77
N ALA A 874 77.24 -44.86 -147.76
CA ALA A 874 77.95 -43.62 -148.09
C ALA A 874 77.57 -42.44 -147.16
N LEU A 875 78.55 -41.58 -146.79
CA LEU A 875 78.43 -40.45 -145.86
C LEU A 875 78.77 -39.10 -146.56
N ASP A 876 78.15 -38.01 -146.08
CA ASP A 876 78.32 -36.65 -146.60
C ASP A 876 79.25 -35.82 -145.69
N TYR A 877 80.48 -35.59 -146.17
CA TYR A 877 81.47 -34.77 -145.47
C TYR A 877 81.28 -33.26 -145.65
N THR A 878 80.49 -32.82 -146.64
CA THR A 878 80.26 -31.39 -146.88
C THR A 878 79.30 -30.80 -145.86
N ALA A 879 78.23 -31.51 -145.51
CA ALA A 879 77.31 -31.11 -144.45
C ALA A 879 77.99 -31.05 -143.06
N PHE A 880 78.95 -31.95 -142.80
CA PHE A 880 79.66 -32.03 -141.51
C PHE A 880 80.62 -30.86 -141.28
N SER A 881 81.44 -30.48 -142.26
CA SER A 881 82.40 -29.38 -142.09
C SER A 881 81.72 -28.02 -141.94
N THR A 882 80.59 -27.79 -142.62
CA THR A 882 79.79 -26.56 -142.45
C THR A 882 79.15 -26.49 -141.06
N ALA A 883 78.83 -27.63 -140.43
CA ALA A 883 78.31 -27.63 -139.05
C ALA A 883 79.40 -27.43 -137.98
N LEU A 884 80.67 -27.70 -138.31
CA LEU A 884 81.79 -27.56 -137.35
C LEU A 884 82.35 -26.14 -137.27
N TYR A 885 82.27 -25.39 -138.37
CA TYR A 885 82.84 -24.03 -138.50
C TYR A 885 81.81 -22.99 -138.97
N GLY A 886 80.59 -23.38 -139.34
CA GLY A 886 79.54 -22.44 -139.68
C GLY A 886 78.99 -21.77 -138.44
N GLU A 887 79.03 -20.44 -138.42
CA GLU A 887 78.17 -19.60 -137.58
C GLU A 887 76.72 -20.06 -137.75
N SER A 888 76.22 -20.81 -136.77
CA SER A 888 74.81 -21.07 -136.67
C SER A 888 74.14 -19.76 -136.26
N ASP A 889 73.53 -19.09 -137.24
CA ASP A 889 72.57 -18.00 -137.04
C ASP A 889 71.52 -18.43 -136.00
N LEU A 890 71.70 -17.92 -134.78
CA LEU A 890 70.70 -17.79 -133.73
C LEU A 890 70.91 -16.46 -133.01
#